data_AF-A0A2E5NUL9-F1
#
_entry.id   AF-A0A2E5NUL9-F1
#
_cell.length_a   1.000
_cell.length_b   1.000
_cell.length_c   1.000
_cell.angle_alpha   90.00
_cell.angle_beta   90.00
_cell.angle_gamma   90.00
#
_symmetry.space_group_name_H-M   'P 1'
#
loop_
_entity.id
_entity.type
_entity.pdbx_description
1 polymer ?
#
loop_
_entity_poly.entity_id
_entity_poly.type
_entity_poly.pdbx_seq_one_letter_code
_entity_poly.pdbx_strand_id
1 'polypeptide(L)'
;MSSLWLELERVLGEVQKPARYIGCEDGMTVPEHSPDAVAWLLCYPDTYEVGLPNQGLQILYEILNERPDAVAERAYAPWTDLAAILRREGLPFFSVDTHRSARDFDVLAFNLSAELVYTNLLECVDLAGMPVRTVDRTENDPLVMVGGHCAYNPEPLADFVDAAVLGDGEEVVSEITEVLARWKSSGGGPRVNLHRKLAAVPGVYVPSLYKAEFKGGYLTGIHPIPGSDGVPKVVEKRTVANLADWPYPKNQLVPLTEVVHDRLNVEVFRGCTRGCRFCQAGMITRPVRERPAEQVRTMVADGLRRTGYDEVALTSLSTADFSGIEEVVASTVSDEACGQVSVSLPSLRVDAFTVGIAAEIQKARRTGLTFAPEAGTWRMRQVINKLISEEDLYAAVESAYSQGWRRVKLYFLIGLPTETDEDTLGILEMARRCVEVGRRHLRSPSVTVSVGGFVPKPFTPFQWFGQNTEVELRRKVGLLRDELKRKTKLYRGVQFKWHDPRATVVEGLLSRGDRRLCDVVEAVWRGGGVFQEWSEHFDLELWSEAVAAAGLSFEETVYRHRMEDEAFAWDHLSAGLHRDFLWQDWRDALDAVGLEDCRWTPCYDCGACTGYGIEHVVASAVPPAGGSQGTGQDLSVVGEVPVALLSQPPVGGVEATEVEAVL
;
A
#
# COMPACT_ATOMS: atom_id res chain seq x y z
N MET A 1 -33.61 -5.31 10.93
CA MET A 1 -32.79 -5.80 12.07
C MET A 1 -32.33 -4.56 12.84
N SER A 2 -32.25 -4.66 14.17
CA SER A 2 -32.02 -3.52 15.06
C SER A 2 -30.52 -3.27 15.27
N SER A 3 -30.14 -2.00 15.31
CA SER A 3 -28.81 -1.53 15.76
C SER A 3 -28.45 -2.09 17.13
N LEU A 4 -27.16 -2.40 17.35
CA LEU A 4 -26.57 -2.82 18.63
C LEU A 4 -26.20 -1.64 19.55
N TRP A 5 -26.57 -0.41 19.17
CA TRP A 5 -26.13 0.79 19.89
C TRP A 5 -26.51 0.78 21.38
N LEU A 6 -27.71 0.34 21.74
CA LEU A 6 -28.19 0.37 23.13
C LEU A 6 -27.39 -0.58 24.03
N GLU A 7 -26.88 -1.68 23.47
CA GLU A 7 -26.00 -2.61 24.14
C GLU A 7 -24.57 -2.06 24.22
N LEU A 8 -24.05 -1.53 23.11
CA LEU A 8 -22.70 -0.97 23.03
C LEU A 8 -22.53 0.25 23.96
N GLU A 9 -23.47 1.19 23.95
CA GLU A 9 -23.43 2.42 24.76
C GLU A 9 -23.20 2.12 26.25
N ARG A 10 -23.76 1.02 26.77
CA ARG A 10 -23.63 0.61 28.17
C ARG A 10 -22.20 0.22 28.56
N VAL A 11 -21.42 -0.25 27.60
CA VAL A 11 -20.07 -0.78 27.84
C VAL A 11 -18.96 0.15 27.33
N LEU A 12 -19.28 1.18 26.54
CA LEU A 12 -18.29 2.15 26.05
C LEU A 12 -17.55 2.89 27.17
N GLY A 13 -18.14 3.01 28.37
CA GLY A 13 -17.46 3.58 29.53
C GLY A 13 -16.29 2.74 30.08
N GLU A 14 -16.15 1.49 29.65
CA GLU A 14 -15.12 0.55 30.12
C GLU A 14 -13.88 0.50 29.21
N VAL A 15 -13.92 1.11 28.01
CA VAL A 15 -12.86 0.98 26.99
C VAL A 15 -12.02 2.24 26.83
N GLN A 16 -10.80 2.07 26.33
CA GLN A 16 -9.95 3.15 25.90
C GLN A 16 -10.48 3.77 24.61
N LYS A 17 -10.49 5.11 24.57
CA LYS A 17 -10.93 5.91 23.42
C LYS A 17 -12.29 5.45 22.84
N PRO A 18 -13.40 5.54 23.61
CA PRO A 18 -14.71 5.09 23.16
C PRO A 18 -15.20 5.76 21.87
N ALA A 19 -14.70 6.95 21.56
CA ALA A 19 -14.99 7.68 20.31
C ALA A 19 -14.75 6.86 19.03
N ARG A 20 -13.86 5.86 19.07
CA ARG A 20 -13.59 4.92 17.96
C ARG A 20 -14.82 4.15 17.48
N TYR A 21 -15.83 4.02 18.34
CA TYR A 21 -16.95 3.09 18.15
C TYR A 21 -18.31 3.80 18.06
N ILE A 22 -18.34 5.13 18.09
CA ILE A 22 -19.58 5.91 18.15
C ILE A 22 -20.23 6.04 16.76
N GLY A 23 -19.44 6.18 15.69
CA GLY A 23 -19.95 6.53 14.36
C GLY A 23 -20.32 8.00 14.25
N CYS A 24 -21.23 8.36 13.33
CA CYS A 24 -21.68 9.73 13.11
C CYS A 24 -20.61 10.70 12.57
N GLU A 25 -19.65 10.19 11.80
CA GLU A 25 -18.74 11.05 11.05
C GLU A 25 -19.51 12.01 10.13
N ASP A 26 -19.04 13.25 10.03
CA ASP A 26 -19.59 14.14 9.02
C ASP A 26 -19.21 13.63 7.62
N GLY A 27 -20.15 13.73 6.68
CA GLY A 27 -20.07 13.07 5.38
C GLY A 27 -20.49 11.59 5.36
N MET A 28 -20.87 11.00 6.49
CA MET A 28 -21.42 9.63 6.51
C MET A 28 -22.77 9.58 5.79
N THR A 29 -22.88 8.76 4.75
CA THR A 29 -24.16 8.39 4.14
C THR A 29 -25.02 7.61 5.13
N VAL A 30 -26.29 7.96 5.28
CA VAL A 30 -27.25 7.16 6.08
C VAL A 30 -27.61 5.91 5.27
N PRO A 31 -27.22 4.69 5.70
CA PRO A 31 -27.37 3.50 4.87
C PRO A 31 -28.83 3.01 4.86
N GLU A 32 -29.38 2.81 3.67
CA GLU A 32 -30.72 2.23 3.47
C GLU A 32 -30.61 0.75 3.12
N HIS A 33 -30.66 -0.10 4.14
CA HIS A 33 -30.62 -1.54 3.94
C HIS A 33 -31.92 -2.08 3.35
N SER A 34 -31.80 -2.86 2.27
CA SER A 34 -32.89 -3.60 1.66
C SER A 34 -32.47 -5.06 1.42
N PRO A 35 -33.37 -6.05 1.51
CA PRO A 35 -33.09 -7.42 1.10
C PRO A 35 -32.61 -7.54 -0.35
N ASP A 36 -33.02 -6.60 -1.22
CA ASP A 36 -32.67 -6.56 -2.64
C ASP A 36 -31.31 -5.91 -2.92
N ALA A 37 -30.74 -5.20 -1.95
CA ALA A 37 -29.42 -4.59 -2.05
C ALA A 37 -28.33 -5.53 -1.53
N VAL A 38 -27.13 -5.45 -2.11
CA VAL A 38 -25.94 -6.13 -1.59
C VAL A 38 -25.33 -5.29 -0.47
N ALA A 39 -25.29 -5.84 0.73
CA ALA A 39 -24.76 -5.19 1.92
C ALA A 39 -23.26 -5.51 2.09
N TRP A 40 -22.44 -4.47 2.01
CA TRP A 40 -21.00 -4.54 2.19
C TRP A 40 -20.57 -3.97 3.54
N LEU A 41 -19.76 -4.71 4.29
CA LEU A 41 -19.02 -4.20 5.42
C LEU A 41 -17.55 -4.02 5.01
N LEU A 42 -17.14 -2.77 4.83
CA LEU A 42 -15.80 -2.38 4.45
C LEU A 42 -14.92 -2.23 5.70
N CYS A 43 -13.99 -3.16 5.88
CA CYS A 43 -13.18 -3.30 7.07
C CYS A 43 -11.75 -2.80 6.85
N TYR A 44 -11.21 -2.07 7.82
CA TYR A 44 -9.77 -1.94 7.99
C TYR A 44 -9.33 -2.79 9.20
N PRO A 45 -8.41 -3.76 9.05
CA PRO A 45 -8.02 -4.68 10.12
C PRO A 45 -7.05 -4.04 11.13
N ASP A 46 -7.26 -2.77 11.47
CA ASP A 46 -6.59 -2.06 12.54
C ASP A 46 -7.59 -1.06 13.16
N THR A 47 -7.16 -0.34 14.19
CA THR A 47 -7.89 0.70 14.87
C THR A 47 -8.41 1.79 13.95
N TYR A 48 -9.51 2.41 14.37
CA TYR A 48 -10.17 3.53 13.69
C TYR A 48 -9.20 4.63 13.24
N GLU A 49 -8.28 5.05 14.11
CA GLU A 49 -7.36 6.15 13.82
C GLU A 49 -6.40 5.87 12.67
N VAL A 50 -6.10 4.59 12.44
CA VAL A 50 -5.25 4.10 11.35
C VAL A 50 -6.09 3.86 10.09
N GLY A 51 -7.28 3.28 10.25
CA GLY A 51 -8.11 2.84 9.13
C GLY A 51 -8.91 3.94 8.44
N LEU A 52 -9.46 4.92 9.18
CA LEU A 52 -10.35 5.94 8.59
C LEU A 52 -9.70 6.77 7.47
N PRO A 53 -8.41 7.17 7.56
CA PRO A 53 -7.74 7.89 6.48
C PRO A 53 -7.43 7.05 5.24
N ASN A 54 -7.78 5.75 5.20
CA ASN A 54 -7.56 4.91 4.04
C ASN A 54 -8.44 5.37 2.86
N GLN A 55 -7.82 6.06 1.91
CA GLN A 55 -8.53 6.63 0.76
C GLN A 55 -9.20 5.57 -0.12
N GLY A 56 -8.59 4.37 -0.25
CA GLY A 56 -9.18 3.27 -1.01
C GLY A 56 -10.53 2.84 -0.42
N LEU A 57 -10.63 2.70 0.91
CA LEU A 57 -11.90 2.40 1.56
C LEU A 57 -12.93 3.52 1.38
N GLN A 58 -12.53 4.79 1.44
CA GLN A 58 -13.45 5.91 1.22
C GLN A 58 -13.99 5.93 -0.23
N ILE A 59 -13.13 5.66 -1.22
CA ILE A 59 -13.54 5.56 -2.63
C ILE A 59 -14.57 4.43 -2.81
N LEU A 60 -14.29 3.23 -2.29
CA LEU A 60 -15.19 2.09 -2.41
C LEU A 60 -16.51 2.30 -1.65
N TYR A 61 -16.45 2.91 -0.47
CA TYR A 61 -17.63 3.27 0.33
C TYR A 61 -18.58 4.17 -0.45
N GLU A 62 -18.05 5.18 -1.13
CA GLU A 62 -18.85 6.13 -1.91
C GLU A 62 -19.41 5.48 -3.18
N ILE A 63 -18.58 4.74 -3.94
CA ILE A 63 -19.03 4.03 -5.15
C ILE A 63 -20.19 3.08 -4.83
N LEU A 64 -20.09 2.30 -3.74
CA LEU A 64 -21.12 1.35 -3.36
C LEU A 64 -22.42 2.04 -2.91
N ASN A 65 -22.32 3.13 -2.14
CA ASN A 65 -23.50 3.85 -1.64
C ASN A 65 -24.15 4.77 -2.68
N GLU A 66 -23.51 5.05 -3.82
CA GLU A 66 -24.14 5.72 -4.97
C GLU A 66 -24.96 4.75 -5.85
N ARG A 67 -24.86 3.44 -5.61
CA ARG A 67 -25.60 2.43 -6.37
C ARG A 67 -26.97 2.17 -5.75
N PRO A 68 -28.01 1.93 -6.57
CA PRO A 68 -29.33 1.57 -6.07
C PRO A 68 -29.43 0.10 -5.60
N ASP A 69 -28.48 -0.76 -5.97
CA ASP A 69 -28.47 -2.19 -5.68
C ASP A 69 -27.41 -2.59 -4.62
N ALA A 70 -26.83 -1.63 -3.92
CA ALA A 70 -25.86 -1.87 -2.86
C ALA A 70 -26.00 -0.89 -1.70
N VAL A 71 -25.46 -1.30 -0.55
CA VAL A 71 -25.27 -0.46 0.64
C VAL A 71 -23.93 -0.83 1.25
N ALA A 72 -23.15 0.17 1.65
CA ALA A 72 -21.87 -0.06 2.32
C ALA A 72 -21.83 0.64 3.67
N GLU A 73 -21.30 -0.07 4.67
CA GLU A 73 -20.90 0.47 5.96
C GLU A 73 -19.44 0.13 6.23
N ARG A 74 -18.84 0.78 7.23
CA ARG A 74 -17.43 0.66 7.60
C ARG A 74 -17.28 -0.07 8.92
N ALA A 75 -16.15 -0.74 9.10
CA ALA A 75 -15.74 -1.26 10.40
C ALA A 75 -14.22 -1.23 10.56
N TYR A 76 -13.79 -1.27 11.82
CA TYR A 76 -12.38 -1.23 12.22
C TYR A 76 -12.15 -2.30 13.28
N ALA A 77 -10.95 -2.88 13.33
CA ALA A 77 -10.65 -3.89 14.33
C ALA A 77 -10.83 -3.30 15.75
N PRO A 78 -11.67 -3.91 16.62
CA PRO A 78 -11.85 -3.41 17.97
C PRO A 78 -10.56 -3.58 18.74
N TRP A 79 -10.19 -2.57 19.52
CA TRP A 79 -9.01 -2.68 20.39
C TRP A 79 -9.19 -3.80 21.41
N THR A 80 -8.08 -4.28 22.00
CA THR A 80 -8.07 -5.50 22.83
C THR A 80 -9.03 -5.45 24.02
N ASP A 81 -9.29 -4.26 24.58
CA ASP A 81 -10.23 -4.06 25.68
C ASP A 81 -11.69 -4.20 25.22
N LEU A 82 -12.09 -3.58 24.11
CA LEU A 82 -13.41 -3.76 23.54
C LEU A 82 -13.61 -5.20 23.06
N ALA A 83 -12.62 -5.80 22.38
CA ALA A 83 -12.71 -7.19 21.92
C ALA A 83 -12.98 -8.18 23.08
N ALA A 84 -12.37 -7.94 24.25
CA ALA A 84 -12.64 -8.72 25.45
C ALA A 84 -14.08 -8.52 25.97
N ILE A 85 -14.58 -7.28 25.95
CA ILE A 85 -15.95 -6.94 26.36
C ILE A 85 -16.98 -7.56 25.41
N LEU A 86 -16.76 -7.47 24.09
CA LEU A 86 -17.66 -8.06 23.10
C LEU A 86 -17.85 -9.55 23.35
N ARG A 87 -16.76 -10.29 23.63
CA ARG A 87 -16.84 -11.71 24.01
C ARG A 87 -17.53 -11.93 25.34
N ARG A 88 -17.25 -11.11 26.36
CA ARG A 88 -17.84 -11.20 27.69
C ARG A 88 -19.36 -11.03 27.65
N GLU A 89 -19.84 -10.07 26.86
CA GLU A 89 -21.26 -9.71 26.74
C GLU A 89 -21.99 -10.48 25.62
N GLY A 90 -21.26 -11.23 24.78
CA GLY A 90 -21.81 -11.92 23.62
C GLY A 90 -22.28 -10.97 22.51
N LEU A 91 -21.65 -9.80 22.39
CA LEU A 91 -21.91 -8.83 21.33
C LEU A 91 -21.04 -9.15 20.10
N PRO A 92 -21.60 -9.17 18.88
CA PRO A 92 -20.83 -9.48 17.69
C PRO A 92 -19.98 -8.29 17.24
N PHE A 93 -19.02 -8.55 16.36
CA PHE A 93 -18.39 -7.51 15.54
C PHE A 93 -19.46 -6.73 14.76
N PHE A 94 -19.25 -5.43 14.58
CA PHE A 94 -20.29 -4.51 14.13
C PHE A 94 -19.77 -3.41 13.20
N SER A 95 -20.68 -2.82 12.42
CA SER A 95 -20.41 -1.62 11.61
C SER A 95 -20.39 -0.35 12.46
N VAL A 96 -19.51 0.60 12.16
CA VAL A 96 -19.44 1.86 12.91
C VAL A 96 -20.60 2.80 12.56
N ASP A 97 -21.13 2.73 11.33
CA ASP A 97 -22.12 3.68 10.82
C ASP A 97 -23.50 3.52 11.46
N THR A 98 -23.95 2.27 11.69
CA THR A 98 -25.25 1.98 12.33
C THR A 98 -25.22 0.94 13.45
N HIS A 99 -24.02 0.46 13.82
CA HIS A 99 -23.84 -0.60 14.83
C HIS A 99 -24.59 -1.87 14.47
N ARG A 100 -24.66 -2.19 13.17
CA ARG A 100 -25.26 -3.43 12.68
C ARG A 100 -24.27 -4.58 12.88
N SER A 101 -24.78 -5.75 13.25
CA SER A 101 -23.98 -6.98 13.33
C SER A 101 -23.31 -7.29 11.99
N ALA A 102 -22.03 -7.64 12.01
CA ALA A 102 -21.27 -8.01 10.82
C ALA A 102 -21.86 -9.23 10.07
N ARG A 103 -22.61 -10.11 10.76
CA ARG A 103 -23.29 -11.25 10.12
C ARG A 103 -24.49 -10.85 9.26
N ASP A 104 -25.00 -9.64 9.42
CA ASP A 104 -26.17 -9.16 8.68
C ASP A 104 -25.80 -8.59 7.30
N PHE A 105 -24.51 -8.59 6.96
CA PHE A 105 -23.98 -8.15 5.66
C PHE A 105 -23.79 -9.35 4.72
N ASP A 106 -23.74 -9.11 3.41
CA ASP A 106 -23.41 -10.15 2.43
C ASP A 106 -21.90 -10.34 2.29
N VAL A 107 -21.11 -9.29 2.57
CA VAL A 107 -19.66 -9.27 2.41
C VAL A 107 -18.98 -8.55 3.56
N LEU A 108 -17.90 -9.14 4.10
CA LEU A 108 -16.89 -8.47 4.91
C LEU A 108 -15.64 -8.29 4.04
N ALA A 109 -15.36 -7.07 3.60
CA ALA A 109 -14.24 -6.78 2.69
C ALA A 109 -13.12 -6.03 3.42
N PHE A 110 -11.95 -6.65 3.55
CA PHE A 110 -10.81 -6.11 4.28
C PHE A 110 -9.78 -5.47 3.34
N ASN A 111 -9.36 -4.24 3.63
CA ASN A 111 -8.20 -3.63 2.97
C ASN A 111 -6.91 -3.98 3.74
N LEU A 112 -6.00 -4.71 3.08
CA LEU A 112 -4.75 -5.18 3.67
C LEU A 112 -3.57 -4.33 3.17
N SER A 113 -3.20 -3.32 3.97
CA SER A 113 -2.05 -2.44 3.70
C SER A 113 -0.70 -3.01 4.16
N ALA A 114 -0.71 -3.88 5.17
CA ALA A 114 0.48 -4.49 5.79
C ALA A 114 0.19 -5.94 6.17
N GLU A 115 1.21 -6.79 6.29
CA GLU A 115 1.02 -8.22 6.54
C GLU A 115 0.72 -8.53 8.01
N LEU A 116 1.20 -7.73 8.95
CA LEU A 116 1.06 -7.99 10.40
C LEU A 116 -0.38 -7.82 10.93
N VAL A 117 -1.29 -7.30 10.10
CA VAL A 117 -2.73 -7.18 10.44
C VAL A 117 -3.52 -8.45 10.13
N TYR A 118 -2.90 -9.50 9.58
CA TYR A 118 -3.61 -10.72 9.20
C TYR A 118 -4.32 -11.39 10.39
N THR A 119 -3.71 -11.36 11.58
CA THR A 119 -4.36 -11.90 12.79
C THR A 119 -5.53 -11.04 13.25
N ASN A 120 -5.55 -9.73 12.96
CA ASN A 120 -6.70 -8.86 13.22
C ASN A 120 -7.87 -9.16 12.28
N LEU A 121 -7.61 -9.60 11.05
CA LEU A 121 -8.68 -10.09 10.15
C LEU A 121 -9.37 -11.30 10.77
N LEU A 122 -8.60 -12.29 11.24
CA LEU A 122 -9.15 -13.48 11.91
C LEU A 122 -9.94 -13.09 13.17
N GLU A 123 -9.42 -12.15 13.96
CA GLU A 123 -10.10 -11.61 15.14
C GLU A 123 -11.45 -10.99 14.81
N CYS A 124 -11.55 -10.21 13.72
CA CYS A 124 -12.81 -9.62 13.28
C CYS A 124 -13.82 -10.68 12.79
N VAL A 125 -13.36 -11.71 12.07
CA VAL A 125 -14.21 -12.81 11.60
C VAL A 125 -14.73 -13.67 12.76
N ASP A 126 -13.87 -13.98 13.75
CA ASP A 126 -14.26 -14.70 14.97
C ASP A 126 -15.24 -13.90 15.82
N LEU A 127 -14.98 -12.60 16.03
CA LEU A 127 -15.90 -11.70 16.73
C LEU A 127 -17.23 -11.53 15.99
N ALA A 128 -17.26 -11.64 14.66
CA ALA A 128 -18.50 -11.70 13.90
C ALA A 128 -19.29 -13.00 14.18
N GLY A 129 -18.75 -13.97 14.92
CA GLY A 129 -19.40 -15.26 15.16
C GLY A 129 -19.39 -16.15 13.92
N MET A 130 -18.41 -15.98 13.04
CA MET A 130 -18.21 -16.76 11.82
C MET A 130 -17.01 -17.71 11.98
N PRO A 131 -17.05 -18.90 11.36
CA PRO A 131 -15.86 -19.73 11.21
C PRO A 131 -14.74 -18.97 10.47
N VAL A 132 -13.54 -18.97 11.05
CA VAL A 132 -12.36 -18.31 10.44
C VAL A 132 -11.93 -19.01 9.15
N ARG A 133 -12.07 -20.34 9.05
CA ARG A 133 -11.78 -21.08 7.83
C ARG A 133 -12.96 -21.11 6.88
N THR A 134 -12.70 -20.86 5.61
CA THR A 134 -13.71 -20.84 4.54
C THR A 134 -14.42 -22.18 4.39
N VAL A 135 -13.73 -23.30 4.63
CA VAL A 135 -14.31 -24.66 4.52
C VAL A 135 -15.39 -24.96 5.57
N ASP A 136 -15.37 -24.24 6.68
CA ASP A 136 -16.33 -24.41 7.78
C ASP A 136 -17.52 -23.45 7.67
N ARG A 137 -17.49 -22.52 6.70
CA ARG A 137 -18.57 -21.55 6.45
C ARG A 137 -19.71 -22.17 5.65
N THR A 138 -20.92 -21.74 5.96
CA THR A 138 -22.16 -22.14 5.28
C THR A 138 -22.57 -21.12 4.22
N GLU A 139 -23.65 -21.39 3.49
CA GLU A 139 -24.26 -20.45 2.54
C GLU A 139 -24.85 -19.19 3.21
N ASN A 140 -25.09 -19.23 4.51
CA ASN A 140 -25.65 -18.10 5.27
C ASN A 140 -24.58 -17.20 5.88
N ASP A 141 -23.31 -17.63 5.88
CA ASP A 141 -22.22 -16.82 6.37
C ASP A 141 -21.81 -15.81 5.28
N PRO A 142 -21.57 -14.53 5.63
CA PRO A 142 -21.07 -13.55 4.67
C PRO A 142 -19.80 -14.02 3.95
N LEU A 143 -19.53 -13.45 2.77
CA LEU A 143 -18.25 -13.64 2.09
C LEU A 143 -17.15 -12.84 2.81
N VAL A 144 -15.97 -13.44 3.01
CA VAL A 144 -14.79 -12.71 3.46
C VAL A 144 -13.90 -12.39 2.26
N MET A 145 -13.72 -11.11 1.97
CA MET A 145 -12.94 -10.64 0.82
C MET A 145 -11.75 -9.81 1.28
N VAL A 146 -10.67 -9.83 0.50
CA VAL A 146 -9.48 -9.01 0.76
C VAL A 146 -9.05 -8.21 -0.47
N GLY A 147 -8.50 -7.03 -0.25
CA GLY A 147 -7.87 -6.20 -1.27
C GLY A 147 -6.67 -5.43 -0.70
N GLY A 148 -6.16 -4.46 -1.43
CA GLY A 148 -4.98 -3.70 -1.03
C GLY A 148 -3.66 -4.34 -1.49
N HIS A 149 -2.52 -3.78 -1.07
CA HIS A 149 -1.21 -4.16 -1.60
C HIS A 149 -0.82 -5.60 -1.21
N CYS A 150 -1.26 -6.07 -0.04
CA CYS A 150 -1.02 -7.44 0.41
C CYS A 150 -1.77 -8.50 -0.42
N ALA A 151 -2.82 -8.13 -1.17
CA ALA A 151 -3.56 -9.08 -2.01
C ALA A 151 -2.71 -9.64 -3.16
N TYR A 152 -1.54 -9.06 -3.45
CA TYR A 152 -0.57 -9.58 -4.42
C TYR A 152 0.23 -10.80 -3.91
N ASN A 153 0.04 -11.23 -2.66
CA ASN A 153 0.29 -12.60 -2.23
C ASN A 153 -0.77 -13.02 -1.21
N PRO A 154 -1.93 -13.51 -1.66
CA PRO A 154 -3.04 -13.88 -0.78
C PRO A 154 -2.90 -15.29 -0.21
N GLU A 155 -1.91 -16.08 -0.65
CA GLU A 155 -1.77 -17.48 -0.23
C GLU A 155 -1.64 -17.68 1.29
N PRO A 156 -0.93 -16.84 2.06
CA PRO A 156 -0.91 -16.94 3.53
C PRO A 156 -2.29 -16.78 4.19
N LEU A 157 -3.30 -16.33 3.45
CA LEU A 157 -4.69 -16.15 3.89
C LEU A 157 -5.68 -17.05 3.11
N ALA A 158 -5.20 -17.91 2.21
CA ALA A 158 -6.04 -18.66 1.26
C ALA A 158 -7.18 -19.45 1.92
N ASP A 159 -6.94 -20.02 3.10
CA ASP A 159 -7.94 -20.82 3.82
C ASP A 159 -8.97 -19.96 4.58
N PHE A 160 -8.77 -18.64 4.68
CA PHE A 160 -9.65 -17.72 5.42
C PHE A 160 -10.48 -16.80 4.53
N VAL A 161 -10.13 -16.65 3.25
CA VAL A 161 -10.78 -15.69 2.36
C VAL A 161 -11.55 -16.40 1.25
N ASP A 162 -12.72 -15.88 0.92
CA ASP A 162 -13.52 -16.33 -0.22
C ASP A 162 -13.01 -15.75 -1.53
N ALA A 163 -12.48 -14.52 -1.52
CA ALA A 163 -11.89 -13.91 -2.70
C ALA A 163 -10.82 -12.85 -2.32
N ALA A 164 -9.81 -12.71 -3.17
CA ALA A 164 -8.83 -11.63 -3.14
C ALA A 164 -8.94 -10.80 -4.43
N VAL A 165 -8.97 -9.48 -4.30
CA VAL A 165 -9.09 -8.54 -5.42
C VAL A 165 -7.74 -7.88 -5.67
N LEU A 166 -7.26 -7.98 -6.91
CA LEU A 166 -5.97 -7.43 -7.35
C LEU A 166 -6.14 -6.09 -8.07
N GLY A 167 -5.34 -5.10 -7.66
CA GLY A 167 -5.24 -3.82 -8.34
C GLY A 167 -6.30 -2.81 -7.93
N ASP A 168 -6.74 -2.00 -8.90
CA ASP A 168 -7.69 -0.90 -8.67
C ASP A 168 -9.11 -1.44 -8.42
N GLY A 169 -9.76 -0.94 -7.37
CA GLY A 169 -11.02 -1.49 -6.86
C GLY A 169 -12.29 -0.88 -7.49
N GLU A 170 -12.14 0.26 -8.15
CA GLU A 170 -13.23 1.14 -8.58
C GLU A 170 -14.24 0.46 -9.53
N GLU A 171 -13.76 -0.27 -10.54
CA GLU A 171 -14.61 -0.99 -11.48
C GLU A 171 -15.09 -2.34 -10.90
N VAL A 172 -14.15 -3.09 -10.34
CA VAL A 172 -14.38 -4.49 -9.93
C VAL A 172 -15.35 -4.61 -8.76
N VAL A 173 -15.41 -3.63 -7.86
CA VAL A 173 -16.41 -3.62 -6.78
C VAL A 173 -17.85 -3.60 -7.31
N SER A 174 -18.08 -2.89 -8.43
CA SER A 174 -19.36 -2.85 -9.11
C SER A 174 -19.68 -4.18 -9.79
N GLU A 175 -18.72 -4.77 -10.50
CA GLU A 175 -18.89 -6.06 -11.17
C GLU A 175 -19.19 -7.20 -10.17
N ILE A 176 -18.50 -7.20 -9.02
CA ILE A 176 -18.75 -8.16 -7.93
C ILE A 176 -20.14 -7.93 -7.32
N THR A 177 -20.53 -6.68 -7.08
CA THR A 177 -21.86 -6.33 -6.59
C THR A 177 -22.96 -6.89 -7.50
N GLU A 178 -22.80 -6.77 -8.83
CA GLU A 178 -23.76 -7.33 -9.76
C GLU A 178 -23.84 -8.86 -9.70
N VAL A 179 -22.70 -9.54 -9.53
CA VAL A 179 -22.68 -11.01 -9.36
C VAL A 179 -23.45 -11.40 -8.10
N LEU A 180 -23.24 -10.69 -6.99
CA LEU A 180 -23.93 -10.93 -5.71
C LEU A 180 -25.42 -10.60 -5.79
N ALA A 181 -25.81 -9.48 -6.41
CA ALA A 181 -27.21 -9.10 -6.60
C ALA A 181 -27.97 -10.15 -7.44
N ARG A 182 -27.35 -10.62 -8.54
CA ARG A 182 -27.91 -11.72 -9.37
C ARG A 182 -28.01 -13.04 -8.60
N TRP A 183 -27.06 -13.32 -7.73
CA TRP A 183 -27.08 -14.51 -6.88
C TRP A 183 -28.20 -14.47 -5.84
N LYS A 184 -28.34 -13.34 -5.14
CA LYS A 184 -29.41 -13.12 -4.16
C LYS A 184 -30.79 -13.21 -4.81
N SER A 185 -31.00 -12.52 -5.93
CA SER A 185 -32.28 -12.54 -6.66
C SER A 185 -32.65 -13.91 -7.23
N SER A 186 -31.69 -14.79 -7.52
CA SER A 186 -31.97 -16.18 -7.92
C SER A 186 -32.36 -17.11 -6.76
N GLY A 187 -32.42 -16.61 -5.52
CA GLY A 187 -32.65 -17.40 -4.32
C GLY A 187 -31.38 -18.07 -3.76
N GLY A 188 -30.21 -17.60 -4.17
CA GLY A 188 -28.92 -18.15 -3.76
C GLY A 188 -28.60 -19.52 -4.38
N GLY A 189 -27.87 -20.34 -3.63
CA GLY A 189 -27.44 -21.68 -4.04
C GLY A 189 -26.17 -22.11 -3.32
N PRO A 190 -25.48 -23.15 -3.81
CA PRO A 190 -24.22 -23.60 -3.22
C PRO A 190 -23.10 -22.54 -3.34
N ARG A 191 -22.39 -22.27 -2.24
CA ARG A 191 -21.30 -21.26 -2.18
C ARG A 191 -20.24 -21.44 -3.28
N VAL A 192 -19.92 -22.69 -3.64
CA VAL A 192 -18.98 -23.03 -4.72
C VAL A 192 -19.40 -22.48 -6.09
N ASN A 193 -20.70 -22.36 -6.37
CA ASN A 193 -21.17 -21.78 -7.62
C ASN A 193 -21.00 -20.26 -7.63
N LEU A 194 -21.18 -19.61 -6.48
CA LEU A 194 -20.86 -18.19 -6.33
C LEU A 194 -19.36 -17.94 -6.49
N HIS A 195 -18.51 -18.75 -5.86
CA HIS A 195 -17.05 -18.73 -6.04
C HIS A 195 -16.65 -18.81 -7.52
N ARG A 196 -17.25 -19.72 -8.31
CA ARG A 196 -16.98 -19.80 -9.76
C ARG A 196 -17.41 -18.55 -10.53
N LYS A 197 -18.55 -17.95 -10.17
CA LYS A 197 -19.01 -16.69 -10.80
C LYS A 197 -18.09 -15.52 -10.46
N LEU A 198 -17.61 -15.45 -9.22
CA LEU A 198 -16.65 -14.44 -8.78
C LEU A 198 -15.30 -14.61 -9.51
N ALA A 199 -14.80 -15.83 -9.66
CA ALA A 199 -13.56 -16.11 -10.37
C ALA A 199 -13.59 -15.76 -11.87
N ALA A 200 -14.78 -15.56 -12.44
CA ALA A 200 -14.94 -15.08 -13.81
C ALA A 200 -14.84 -13.55 -13.93
N VAL A 201 -14.90 -12.83 -12.81
CA VAL A 201 -14.69 -11.38 -12.77
C VAL A 201 -13.18 -11.11 -12.86
N PRO A 202 -12.71 -10.32 -13.85
CA PRO A 202 -11.28 -10.03 -13.97
C PRO A 202 -10.74 -9.38 -12.69
N GLY A 203 -9.52 -9.74 -12.28
CA GLY A 203 -8.91 -9.27 -11.02
C GLY A 203 -9.33 -9.99 -9.76
N VAL A 204 -10.26 -10.94 -9.83
CA VAL A 204 -10.74 -11.68 -8.66
C VAL A 204 -10.10 -13.06 -8.60
N TYR A 205 -9.24 -13.26 -7.61
CA TYR A 205 -8.69 -14.56 -7.24
C TYR A 205 -9.57 -15.24 -6.19
N VAL A 206 -9.90 -16.52 -6.39
CA VAL A 206 -10.75 -17.30 -5.47
C VAL A 206 -9.96 -18.54 -5.02
N PRO A 207 -9.35 -18.53 -3.82
CA PRO A 207 -8.38 -19.56 -3.41
C PRO A 207 -8.92 -20.99 -3.41
N SER A 208 -10.21 -21.17 -3.09
CA SER A 208 -10.87 -22.48 -3.04
C SER A 208 -10.90 -23.21 -4.40
N LEU A 209 -10.70 -22.47 -5.49
CA LEU A 209 -10.66 -23.00 -6.86
C LEU A 209 -9.24 -23.35 -7.34
N TYR A 210 -8.22 -23.21 -6.48
CA TYR A 210 -6.83 -23.47 -6.82
C TYR A 210 -6.16 -24.43 -5.83
N LYS A 211 -5.31 -25.30 -6.36
CA LYS A 211 -4.51 -26.26 -5.59
C LYS A 211 -3.03 -25.92 -5.71
N ALA A 212 -2.35 -25.79 -4.58
CA ALA A 212 -0.91 -25.78 -4.50
C ALA A 212 -0.34 -27.20 -4.61
N GLU A 213 0.70 -27.35 -5.41
CA GLU A 213 1.44 -28.59 -5.58
C GLU A 213 2.82 -28.47 -4.93
N PHE A 214 3.24 -29.52 -4.25
CA PHE A 214 4.51 -29.57 -3.54
C PHE A 214 5.30 -30.81 -3.93
N LYS A 215 6.62 -30.66 -4.05
CA LYS A 215 7.55 -31.76 -4.26
C LYS A 215 8.76 -31.58 -3.35
N GLY A 216 9.01 -32.57 -2.49
CA GLY A 216 10.12 -32.51 -1.54
C GLY A 216 10.04 -31.33 -0.56
N GLY A 217 8.83 -30.88 -0.21
CA GLY A 217 8.60 -29.75 0.70
C GLY A 217 8.59 -28.37 0.04
N TYR A 218 8.93 -28.27 -1.25
CA TYR A 218 8.94 -27.02 -2.01
C TYR A 218 7.69 -26.90 -2.88
N LEU A 219 7.16 -25.69 -2.98
CA LEU A 219 6.08 -25.36 -3.90
C LEU A 219 6.58 -25.55 -5.35
N THR A 220 5.78 -26.21 -6.18
CA THR A 220 6.07 -26.38 -7.61
C THR A 220 5.09 -25.65 -8.51
N GLY A 221 3.95 -25.21 -7.97
CA GLY A 221 2.95 -24.44 -8.71
C GLY A 221 1.64 -24.34 -7.95
N ILE A 222 0.81 -23.39 -8.39
CA ILE A 222 -0.58 -23.24 -7.95
C ILE A 222 -1.44 -23.22 -9.21
N HIS A 223 -2.41 -24.12 -9.27
CA HIS A 223 -3.19 -24.36 -10.48
C HIS A 223 -4.67 -24.47 -10.19
N PRO A 224 -5.55 -24.03 -11.12
CA PRO A 224 -6.98 -24.28 -10.99
C PRO A 224 -7.28 -25.77 -10.78
N ILE A 225 -8.21 -26.08 -9.87
CA ILE A 225 -8.59 -27.47 -9.61
C ILE A 225 -9.28 -28.09 -10.84
N PRO A 226 -9.02 -29.39 -11.16
CA PRO A 226 -9.66 -30.06 -12.28
C PRO A 226 -11.19 -29.96 -12.24
N GLY A 227 -11.82 -29.67 -13.39
CA GLY A 227 -13.27 -29.49 -13.49
C GLY A 227 -13.77 -28.08 -13.13
N SER A 228 -12.87 -27.11 -12.97
CA SER A 228 -13.22 -25.70 -12.80
C SER A 228 -13.17 -24.94 -14.13
N ASP A 229 -14.08 -25.30 -15.03
CA ASP A 229 -14.19 -24.63 -16.33
C ASP A 229 -14.44 -23.13 -16.14
N GLY A 230 -13.68 -22.30 -16.87
CA GLY A 230 -13.76 -20.85 -16.80
C GLY A 230 -12.94 -20.18 -15.69
N VAL A 231 -12.28 -20.95 -14.81
CA VAL A 231 -11.33 -20.37 -13.84
C VAL A 231 -10.01 -20.03 -14.54
N PRO A 232 -9.52 -18.79 -14.46
CA PRO A 232 -8.29 -18.40 -15.14
C PRO A 232 -7.07 -19.13 -14.58
N LYS A 233 -6.07 -19.41 -15.43
CA LYS A 233 -4.79 -19.95 -14.96
C LYS A 233 -3.93 -18.88 -14.27
N VAL A 234 -4.05 -17.64 -14.75
CA VAL A 234 -3.38 -16.46 -14.22
C VAL A 234 -4.44 -15.38 -14.02
N VAL A 235 -4.53 -14.84 -12.81
CA VAL A 235 -5.44 -13.72 -12.49
C VAL A 235 -4.70 -12.41 -12.71
N GLU A 236 -5.14 -11.65 -13.72
CA GLU A 236 -4.60 -10.32 -14.01
C GLU A 236 -5.17 -9.27 -13.07
N LYS A 237 -4.33 -8.38 -12.54
CA LYS A 237 -4.78 -7.22 -11.75
C LYS A 237 -5.72 -6.30 -12.56
N ARG A 238 -6.55 -5.54 -11.84
CA ARG A 238 -7.30 -4.41 -12.40
C ARG A 238 -6.46 -3.15 -12.44
N THR A 239 -6.68 -2.35 -13.47
CA THR A 239 -6.03 -1.06 -13.65
C THR A 239 -7.04 -0.11 -14.27
N VAL A 240 -7.44 0.90 -13.50
CA VAL A 240 -8.24 2.01 -14.03
C VAL A 240 -7.38 2.75 -15.03
N ALA A 241 -7.86 2.85 -16.28
CA ALA A 241 -7.11 3.49 -17.37
C ALA A 241 -7.08 5.02 -17.22
N ASN A 242 -8.22 5.62 -16.86
CA ASN A 242 -8.37 7.06 -16.73
C ASN A 242 -8.91 7.43 -15.35
N LEU A 243 -8.07 8.01 -14.51
CA LEU A 243 -8.48 8.44 -13.17
C LEU A 243 -9.52 9.57 -13.21
N ALA A 244 -9.61 10.32 -14.32
CA ALA A 244 -10.59 11.40 -14.45
C ALA A 244 -12.04 10.90 -14.35
N ASP A 245 -12.30 9.66 -14.76
CA ASP A 245 -13.64 9.06 -14.73
C ASP A 245 -14.08 8.68 -13.30
N TRP A 246 -13.15 8.77 -12.33
CA TRP A 246 -13.36 8.40 -10.94
C TRP A 246 -13.05 9.58 -10.01
N PRO A 247 -13.86 10.64 -9.98
CA PRO A 247 -13.65 11.85 -9.18
C PRO A 247 -13.96 11.61 -7.68
N TYR A 248 -13.45 10.52 -7.10
CA TYR A 248 -13.71 10.07 -5.75
C TYR A 248 -12.50 10.28 -4.83
N PRO A 249 -12.72 10.37 -3.51
CA PRO A 249 -14.02 10.52 -2.85
C PRO A 249 -14.53 11.98 -2.96
N LYS A 250 -15.79 12.18 -3.34
CA LYS A 250 -16.46 13.49 -3.35
C LYS A 250 -16.98 13.81 -1.96
N ASN A 251 -17.45 12.79 -1.23
CA ASN A 251 -18.00 12.91 0.11
C ASN A 251 -17.11 12.24 1.20
N GLN A 252 -15.81 12.61 1.27
CA GLN A 252 -14.85 12.33 2.36
C GLN A 252 -15.40 12.46 3.79
N LEU A 253 -15.02 11.52 4.64
CA LEU A 253 -15.49 11.48 6.02
C LEU A 253 -14.64 12.38 6.91
N VAL A 254 -15.28 13.15 7.80
CA VAL A 254 -14.59 13.91 8.86
C VAL A 254 -14.69 13.11 10.17
N PRO A 255 -13.56 12.73 10.78
CA PRO A 255 -13.55 11.87 11.96
C PRO A 255 -14.07 12.60 13.20
N LEU A 256 -14.57 11.83 14.17
CA LEU A 256 -14.95 12.37 15.49
C LEU A 256 -13.78 12.56 16.46
N THR A 257 -12.63 11.96 16.16
CA THR A 257 -11.43 12.00 17.00
C THR A 257 -10.17 12.10 16.13
N GLU A 258 -9.04 12.47 16.74
CA GLU A 258 -7.79 12.63 16.01
C GLU A 258 -7.36 11.30 15.36
N VAL A 259 -7.09 11.36 14.06
CA VAL A 259 -6.63 10.22 13.24
C VAL A 259 -5.21 10.46 12.73
N VAL A 260 -4.52 9.41 12.25
CA VAL A 260 -3.09 9.50 11.86
C VAL A 260 -2.84 10.52 10.74
N HIS A 261 -3.80 10.70 9.83
CA HIS A 261 -3.76 11.67 8.74
C HIS A 261 -5.01 12.55 8.76
N ASP A 262 -5.12 13.40 9.77
CA ASP A 262 -6.25 14.30 9.98
C ASP A 262 -6.17 15.57 9.11
N ARG A 263 -6.46 15.39 7.81
CA ARG A 263 -6.44 16.43 6.77
C ARG A 263 -7.19 15.95 5.54
N LEU A 264 -7.54 16.87 4.65
CA LEU A 264 -8.07 16.52 3.34
C LEU A 264 -7.00 15.78 2.52
N ASN A 265 -7.30 14.62 1.95
CA ASN A 265 -6.40 13.89 1.06
C ASN A 265 -6.97 13.86 -0.36
N VAL A 266 -6.20 14.32 -1.34
CA VAL A 266 -6.56 14.29 -2.76
C VAL A 266 -5.48 13.54 -3.54
N GLU A 267 -5.86 12.45 -4.22
CA GLU A 267 -4.93 11.68 -5.06
C GLU A 267 -4.71 12.44 -6.37
N VAL A 268 -3.47 12.81 -6.69
CA VAL A 268 -3.17 13.55 -7.94
C VAL A 268 -2.82 12.64 -9.12
N PHE A 269 -2.21 11.48 -8.83
CA PHE A 269 -1.94 10.44 -9.81
C PHE A 269 -1.65 9.10 -9.13
N ARG A 270 -1.73 8.01 -9.90
CA ARG A 270 -1.46 6.63 -9.45
C ARG A 270 -0.36 5.99 -10.31
N GLY A 271 0.53 5.22 -9.69
CA GLY A 271 1.68 4.60 -10.36
C GLY A 271 3.02 5.29 -10.03
N CYS A 272 4.14 4.68 -10.43
CA CYS A 272 5.48 5.32 -10.39
C CYS A 272 6.42 4.72 -11.44
N THR A 273 7.13 5.56 -12.21
CA THR A 273 8.06 5.09 -13.27
C THR A 273 9.49 4.80 -12.78
N ARG A 274 9.87 5.27 -11.58
CA ARG A 274 11.29 5.26 -11.14
C ARG A 274 11.96 3.90 -11.02
N GLY A 275 11.18 2.82 -10.87
CA GLY A 275 11.72 1.46 -10.92
C GLY A 275 12.64 1.09 -9.75
N CYS A 276 12.41 1.65 -8.55
CA CYS A 276 13.09 1.20 -7.33
C CYS A 276 12.86 -0.31 -7.13
N ARG A 277 13.93 -1.11 -7.14
CA ARG A 277 13.89 -2.59 -7.17
C ARG A 277 13.31 -3.26 -5.92
N PHE A 278 13.23 -2.52 -4.82
CA PHE A 278 12.63 -2.96 -3.56
C PHE A 278 11.15 -2.57 -3.43
N CYS A 279 10.66 -1.63 -4.26
CA CYS A 279 9.38 -0.96 -4.02
C CYS A 279 8.24 -1.70 -4.72
N GLN A 280 7.49 -2.49 -3.96
CA GLN A 280 6.32 -3.20 -4.48
C GLN A 280 5.29 -2.26 -5.09
N ALA A 281 4.92 -1.18 -4.37
CA ALA A 281 3.96 -0.19 -4.86
C ALA A 281 4.39 0.38 -6.22
N GLY A 282 5.67 0.70 -6.40
CA GLY A 282 6.21 1.23 -7.66
C GLY A 282 6.19 0.23 -8.83
N MET A 283 6.05 -1.07 -8.55
CA MET A 283 5.93 -2.13 -9.55
C MET A 283 4.46 -2.46 -9.83
N ILE A 284 3.69 -2.79 -8.80
CA ILE A 284 2.32 -3.31 -8.95
C ILE A 284 1.31 -2.25 -9.39
N THR A 285 1.59 -0.96 -9.17
CA THR A 285 0.67 0.13 -9.55
C THR A 285 0.97 0.75 -10.91
N ARG A 286 1.92 0.20 -11.68
CA ARG A 286 2.19 0.64 -13.06
C ARG A 286 1.00 0.35 -13.99
N PRO A 287 0.72 1.18 -15.01
CA PRO A 287 1.46 2.40 -15.40
C PRO A 287 1.10 3.66 -14.59
N VAL A 288 1.75 4.79 -14.89
CA VAL A 288 1.47 6.11 -14.27
C VAL A 288 0.31 6.76 -14.99
N ARG A 289 -0.71 7.18 -14.22
CA ARG A 289 -1.94 7.81 -14.70
C ARG A 289 -2.24 9.02 -13.83
N GLU A 290 -2.28 10.21 -14.44
CA GLU A 290 -2.52 11.47 -13.75
C GLU A 290 -3.98 11.89 -13.84
N ARG A 291 -4.46 12.64 -12.83
CA ARG A 291 -5.73 13.36 -12.93
C ARG A 291 -5.53 14.70 -13.65
N PRO A 292 -6.54 15.21 -14.37
CA PRO A 292 -6.49 16.57 -14.87
C PRO A 292 -6.30 17.58 -13.73
N ALA A 293 -5.42 18.56 -13.91
CA ALA A 293 -5.15 19.59 -12.89
C ALA A 293 -6.43 20.32 -12.44
N GLU A 294 -7.33 20.64 -13.36
CA GLU A 294 -8.62 21.28 -13.05
C GLU A 294 -9.52 20.41 -12.17
N GLN A 295 -9.53 19.09 -12.40
CA GLN A 295 -10.25 18.17 -11.55
C GLN A 295 -9.66 18.16 -10.15
N VAL A 296 -8.33 18.11 -10.01
CA VAL A 296 -7.66 18.20 -8.71
C VAL A 296 -8.02 19.50 -8.00
N ARG A 297 -8.00 20.64 -8.69
CA ARG A 297 -8.39 21.94 -8.10
C ARG A 297 -9.83 21.92 -7.57
N THR A 298 -10.75 21.35 -8.34
CA THR A 298 -12.15 21.23 -7.94
C THR A 298 -12.31 20.31 -6.73
N MET A 299 -11.64 19.15 -6.73
CA MET A 299 -11.63 18.23 -5.59
C MET A 299 -11.08 18.87 -4.31
N VAL A 300 -10.05 19.69 -4.43
CA VAL A 300 -9.48 20.45 -3.30
C VAL A 300 -10.48 21.49 -2.80
N ALA A 301 -10.98 22.37 -3.68
CA ALA A 301 -11.87 23.46 -3.30
C ALA A 301 -13.20 22.95 -2.68
N ASP A 302 -13.82 21.95 -3.30
CA ASP A 302 -15.06 21.38 -2.79
C ASP A 302 -14.82 20.53 -1.53
N GLY A 303 -13.72 19.76 -1.49
CA GLY A 303 -13.33 18.99 -0.32
C GLY A 303 -13.12 19.86 0.91
N LEU A 304 -12.38 20.96 0.79
CA LEU A 304 -12.14 21.92 1.88
C LEU A 304 -13.44 22.60 2.34
N ARG A 305 -14.24 23.09 1.38
CA ARG A 305 -15.52 23.75 1.68
C ARG A 305 -16.46 22.83 2.45
N ARG A 306 -16.49 21.55 2.08
CA ARG A 306 -17.35 20.57 2.73
C ARG A 306 -16.79 20.13 4.08
N THR A 307 -15.50 19.78 4.17
CA THR A 307 -14.94 19.18 5.39
C THR A 307 -14.59 20.21 6.47
N GLY A 308 -14.36 21.46 6.07
CA GLY A 308 -13.83 22.49 6.97
C GLY A 308 -12.36 22.31 7.35
N TYR A 309 -11.64 21.37 6.72
CA TYR A 309 -10.20 21.21 6.92
C TYR A 309 -9.44 22.49 6.51
N ASP A 310 -8.38 22.80 7.26
CA ASP A 310 -7.43 23.87 6.97
C ASP A 310 -6.11 23.35 6.36
N GLU A 311 -5.98 22.03 6.19
CA GLU A 311 -4.85 21.37 5.52
C GLU A 311 -5.34 20.41 4.41
N VAL A 312 -4.66 20.44 3.25
CA VAL A 312 -4.83 19.47 2.17
C VAL A 312 -3.50 18.80 1.83
N ALA A 313 -3.51 17.47 1.75
CA ALA A 313 -2.40 16.67 1.24
C ALA A 313 -2.67 16.22 -0.20
N LEU A 314 -1.75 16.58 -1.10
CA LEU A 314 -1.73 16.06 -2.47
C LEU A 314 -0.95 14.74 -2.49
N THR A 315 -1.65 13.63 -2.71
CA THR A 315 -1.14 12.28 -2.48
C THR A 315 -0.85 11.55 -3.79
N SER A 316 0.29 10.87 -3.82
CA SER A 316 0.70 9.89 -4.84
C SER A 316 1.99 9.19 -4.37
N LEU A 317 2.53 8.27 -5.16
CA LEU A 317 3.84 7.67 -4.91
C LEU A 317 5.00 8.64 -5.15
N SER A 318 4.76 9.77 -5.83
CA SER A 318 5.77 10.82 -6.04
C SER A 318 5.14 12.15 -6.44
N THR A 319 4.52 12.87 -5.51
CA THR A 319 3.67 14.03 -5.83
C THR A 319 4.35 15.13 -6.64
N ALA A 320 5.66 15.29 -6.47
CA ALA A 320 6.48 16.21 -7.26
C ALA A 320 6.53 15.93 -8.77
N ASP A 321 6.26 14.69 -9.18
CA ASP A 321 6.26 14.29 -10.60
C ASP A 321 4.98 14.68 -11.34
N PHE A 322 3.94 15.11 -10.61
CA PHE A 322 2.65 15.46 -11.19
C PHE A 322 2.76 16.66 -12.13
N SER A 323 2.21 16.57 -13.34
CA SER A 323 2.37 17.61 -14.37
C SER A 323 1.80 18.96 -13.96
N GLY A 324 0.70 18.95 -13.21
CA GLY A 324 -0.01 20.15 -12.77
C GLY A 324 0.43 20.68 -11.41
N ILE A 325 1.55 20.22 -10.83
CA ILE A 325 1.87 20.50 -9.42
C ILE A 325 2.00 21.99 -9.09
N GLU A 326 2.70 22.77 -9.93
CA GLU A 326 2.88 24.21 -9.71
C GLU A 326 1.54 24.95 -9.77
N GLU A 327 0.74 24.67 -10.80
CA GLU A 327 -0.55 25.28 -11.03
C GLU A 327 -1.55 24.95 -9.91
N VAL A 328 -1.64 23.68 -9.52
CA VAL A 328 -2.52 23.24 -8.45
C VAL A 328 -2.12 23.88 -7.13
N VAL A 329 -0.84 23.85 -6.76
CA VAL A 329 -0.37 24.48 -5.51
C VAL A 329 -0.64 25.98 -5.51
N ALA A 330 -0.25 26.70 -6.57
CA ALA A 330 -0.41 28.14 -6.65
C ALA A 330 -1.89 28.53 -6.58
N SER A 331 -2.74 27.83 -7.32
CA SER A 331 -4.18 28.09 -7.32
C SER A 331 -4.81 27.79 -5.96
N THR A 332 -4.52 26.64 -5.32
CA THR A 332 -5.03 26.31 -3.98
C THR A 332 -4.67 27.35 -2.93
N VAL A 333 -3.43 27.86 -2.94
CA VAL A 333 -2.97 28.87 -1.96
C VAL A 333 -3.58 30.25 -2.23
N SER A 334 -3.86 30.58 -3.49
CA SER A 334 -4.40 31.88 -3.89
C SER A 334 -5.93 31.98 -3.89
N ASP A 335 -6.62 30.84 -3.82
CA ASP A 335 -8.07 30.78 -3.96
C ASP A 335 -8.75 31.27 -2.66
N GLU A 336 -9.41 32.43 -2.75
CA GLU A 336 -10.18 33.00 -1.63
C GLU A 336 -11.30 32.05 -1.15
N ALA A 337 -11.83 31.19 -2.03
CA ALA A 337 -12.83 30.18 -1.66
C ALA A 337 -12.25 29.04 -0.81
N CYS A 338 -10.93 28.84 -0.85
CA CYS A 338 -10.22 27.89 0.01
C CYS A 338 -9.88 28.49 1.38
N GLY A 339 -9.78 29.82 1.51
CA GLY A 339 -9.40 30.47 2.77
C GLY A 339 -7.90 30.31 3.09
N GLN A 340 -7.51 30.40 4.36
CA GLN A 340 -6.11 30.21 4.78
C GLN A 340 -5.79 28.71 4.90
N VAL A 341 -5.43 28.07 3.78
CA VAL A 341 -5.16 26.63 3.73
C VAL A 341 -3.67 26.32 3.65
N SER A 342 -3.26 25.31 4.40
CA SER A 342 -1.94 24.70 4.31
C SER A 342 -1.96 23.56 3.30
N VAL A 343 -1.05 23.56 2.34
CA VAL A 343 -0.85 22.40 1.45
C VAL A 343 0.25 21.50 2.03
N SER A 344 0.10 20.20 1.87
CA SER A 344 1.08 19.20 2.26
C SER A 344 1.40 18.33 1.06
N LEU A 345 2.68 18.15 0.81
CA LEU A 345 3.17 17.27 -0.23
C LEU A 345 3.83 16.09 0.49
N PRO A 346 3.10 14.98 0.75
CA PRO A 346 3.73 13.74 1.15
C PRO A 346 4.61 13.19 0.02
N SER A 347 5.51 12.26 0.37
CA SER A 347 6.38 11.58 -0.61
C SER A 347 7.26 12.53 -1.44
N LEU A 348 7.77 13.59 -0.81
CA LEU A 348 8.68 14.54 -1.45
C LEU A 348 9.98 13.85 -1.86
N ARG A 349 10.31 14.02 -3.15
CA ARG A 349 11.59 13.64 -3.69
C ARG A 349 12.67 14.62 -3.25
N VAL A 350 13.89 14.21 -3.53
CA VAL A 350 15.10 14.91 -3.14
C VAL A 350 15.53 15.80 -4.30
N ASP A 351 14.83 16.91 -4.48
CA ASP A 351 15.19 17.92 -5.48
C ASP A 351 14.99 19.34 -4.88
N ALA A 352 15.78 20.32 -5.33
CA ALA A 352 15.72 21.67 -4.78
C ALA A 352 14.42 22.41 -5.18
N PHE A 353 13.81 22.00 -6.29
CA PHE A 353 12.59 22.56 -6.86
C PHE A 353 11.38 22.32 -5.94
N THR A 354 11.18 21.08 -5.51
CA THR A 354 10.15 20.70 -4.55
C THR A 354 10.30 21.39 -3.21
N VAL A 355 11.54 21.72 -2.80
CA VAL A 355 11.77 22.48 -1.58
C VAL A 355 11.33 23.94 -1.75
N GLY A 356 11.50 24.53 -2.93
CA GLY A 356 10.94 25.84 -3.28
C GLY A 356 9.42 25.85 -3.17
N ILE A 357 8.76 24.86 -3.79
CA ILE A 357 7.29 24.68 -3.69
C ILE A 357 6.86 24.52 -2.22
N ALA A 358 7.54 23.64 -1.47
CA ALA A 358 7.24 23.40 -0.06
C ALA A 358 7.37 24.68 0.80
N ALA A 359 8.25 25.60 0.43
CA ALA A 359 8.50 26.81 1.20
C ALA A 359 7.46 27.90 0.95
N GLU A 360 6.97 28.01 -0.28
CA GLU A 360 5.84 28.85 -0.63
C GLU A 360 4.56 28.41 0.08
N ILE A 361 4.41 27.10 0.27
CA ILE A 361 3.28 26.48 0.95
C ILE A 361 3.37 26.63 2.49
N GLN A 362 4.52 26.29 3.10
CA GLN A 362 4.66 26.24 4.56
C GLN A 362 5.03 27.60 5.18
N LYS A 363 4.11 28.56 5.13
CA LYS A 363 4.30 29.91 5.72
C LYS A 363 4.21 29.96 7.25
N ALA A 364 3.47 29.03 7.89
CA ALA A 364 3.17 29.11 9.33
C ALA A 364 3.95 28.13 10.24
N ARG A 365 4.26 26.89 9.81
CA ARG A 365 4.90 25.86 10.68
C ARG A 365 5.90 24.94 9.95
N ARG A 366 7.13 25.43 9.76
CA ARG A 366 8.27 24.65 9.22
C ARG A 366 8.91 23.72 10.26
N THR A 367 8.20 22.66 10.68
CA THR A 367 8.63 21.77 11.78
C THR A 367 9.72 20.77 11.39
N GLY A 368 9.65 20.21 10.17
CA GLY A 368 10.70 19.37 9.57
C GLY A 368 10.33 18.84 8.19
N LEU A 369 11.33 18.50 7.39
CA LEU A 369 11.17 17.95 6.03
C LEU A 369 11.72 16.53 5.97
N THR A 370 11.07 15.64 5.22
CA THR A 370 11.48 14.23 5.14
C THR A 370 11.93 13.88 3.73
N PHE A 371 13.09 13.23 3.63
CA PHE A 371 13.66 12.71 2.39
C PHE A 371 13.93 11.21 2.54
N ALA A 372 13.85 10.47 1.44
CA ALA A 372 14.03 9.03 1.44
C ALA A 372 15.15 8.62 0.47
N PRO A 373 16.44 8.75 0.84
CA PRO A 373 17.54 8.24 0.04
C PRO A 373 17.59 6.70 0.00
N GLU A 374 17.02 6.02 1.00
CA GLU A 374 16.92 4.56 1.18
C GLU A 374 18.25 3.81 1.36
N ALA A 375 19.34 4.30 0.80
CA ALA A 375 20.67 3.72 0.96
C ALA A 375 21.75 4.78 1.18
N GLY A 376 22.75 4.43 2.01
CA GLY A 376 23.81 5.33 2.45
C GLY A 376 24.84 5.69 1.38
N THR A 377 25.20 4.75 0.49
CA THR A 377 26.25 4.94 -0.52
C THR A 377 25.66 5.02 -1.93
N TRP A 378 26.39 5.68 -2.85
CA TRP A 378 26.02 5.71 -4.26
C TRP A 378 25.88 4.31 -4.85
N ARG A 379 26.84 3.42 -4.56
CA ARG A 379 26.80 2.01 -4.98
C ARG A 379 25.49 1.35 -4.60
N MET A 380 25.07 1.46 -3.33
CA MET A 380 23.81 0.85 -2.89
C MET A 380 22.58 1.53 -3.50
N ARG A 381 22.63 2.85 -3.75
CA ARG A 381 21.57 3.55 -4.49
C ARG A 381 21.44 3.06 -5.93
N GLN A 382 22.53 2.67 -6.60
CA GLN A 382 22.49 2.00 -7.89
C GLN A 382 21.92 0.57 -7.78
N VAL A 383 22.34 -0.21 -6.77
CA VAL A 383 21.83 -1.56 -6.53
C VAL A 383 20.32 -1.56 -6.37
N ILE A 384 19.75 -0.66 -5.56
CA ILE A 384 18.30 -0.58 -5.33
C ILE A 384 17.54 0.19 -6.42
N ASN A 385 18.25 0.70 -7.42
CA ASN A 385 17.76 1.58 -8.47
C ASN A 385 17.03 2.83 -7.95
N LYS A 386 17.62 3.49 -6.96
CA LYS A 386 17.17 4.79 -6.44
C LYS A 386 18.27 5.82 -6.64
N LEU A 387 18.36 6.30 -7.88
CA LEU A 387 19.50 7.05 -8.43
C LEU A 387 19.56 8.53 -7.99
N ILE A 388 19.28 8.79 -6.71
CA ILE A 388 19.42 10.12 -6.12
C ILE A 388 20.92 10.36 -5.85
N SER A 389 21.51 11.36 -6.51
CA SER A 389 22.91 11.73 -6.31
C SER A 389 23.12 12.40 -4.93
N GLU A 390 24.37 12.44 -4.48
CA GLU A 390 24.68 13.17 -3.23
C GLU A 390 24.50 14.68 -3.42
N GLU A 391 24.83 15.18 -4.61
CA GLU A 391 24.67 16.57 -5.01
C GLU A 391 23.21 17.00 -4.93
N ASP A 392 22.29 16.21 -5.51
CA ASP A 392 20.86 16.48 -5.47
C ASP A 392 20.33 16.48 -4.02
N LEU A 393 20.79 15.52 -3.20
CA LEU A 393 20.44 15.45 -1.78
C LEU A 393 20.93 16.63 -0.98
N TYR A 394 22.20 16.98 -1.09
CA TYR A 394 22.76 18.08 -0.33
C TYR A 394 22.19 19.41 -0.79
N ALA A 395 21.89 19.58 -2.09
CA ALA A 395 21.21 20.77 -2.60
C ALA A 395 19.77 20.91 -2.05
N ALA A 396 18.99 19.82 -2.04
CA ALA A 396 17.64 19.84 -1.46
C ALA A 396 17.67 20.13 0.05
N VAL A 397 18.60 19.50 0.78
CA VAL A 397 18.80 19.75 2.21
C VAL A 397 19.27 21.18 2.49
N GLU A 398 20.19 21.71 1.68
CA GLU A 398 20.65 23.09 1.76
C GLU A 398 19.50 24.08 1.55
N SER A 399 18.68 23.84 0.52
CA SER A 399 17.47 24.61 0.24
C SER A 399 16.49 24.59 1.41
N ALA A 400 16.32 23.44 2.08
CA ALA A 400 15.42 23.34 3.23
C ALA A 400 15.96 24.14 4.43
N TYR A 401 17.25 24.03 4.72
CA TYR A 401 17.84 24.75 5.85
C TYR A 401 17.92 26.27 5.62
N SER A 402 18.24 26.72 4.40
CA SER A 402 18.30 28.16 4.07
C SER A 402 16.94 28.84 4.19
N GLN A 403 15.86 28.06 4.01
CA GLN A 403 14.48 28.47 4.18
C GLN A 403 13.95 28.22 5.60
N GLY A 404 14.81 27.92 6.57
CA GLY A 404 14.48 27.99 8.00
C GLY A 404 13.87 26.72 8.62
N TRP A 405 13.75 25.61 7.89
CA TRP A 405 13.48 24.31 8.52
C TRP A 405 14.63 23.93 9.44
N ARG A 406 14.35 23.48 10.67
CA ARG A 406 15.41 23.13 11.64
C ARG A 406 15.75 21.64 11.69
N ARG A 407 14.87 20.81 11.13
CA ARG A 407 14.95 19.35 11.20
C ARG A 407 14.74 18.75 9.82
N VAL A 408 15.61 17.84 9.44
CA VAL A 408 15.42 16.94 8.29
C VAL A 408 15.28 15.51 8.82
N LYS A 409 14.40 14.70 8.25
CA LYS A 409 14.30 13.26 8.51
C LYS A 409 14.74 12.51 7.26
N LEU A 410 15.57 11.48 7.42
CA LEU A 410 16.07 10.61 6.35
C LEU A 410 15.63 9.18 6.60
N TYR A 411 14.96 8.56 5.63
CA TYR A 411 14.58 7.14 5.66
C TYR A 411 15.59 6.27 4.91
N PHE A 412 15.89 5.11 5.51
CA PHE A 412 16.85 4.13 5.00
C PHE A 412 16.36 2.70 5.22
N LEU A 413 16.80 1.81 4.34
CA LEU A 413 16.68 0.38 4.48
C LEU A 413 18.05 -0.23 4.80
N ILE A 414 18.06 -1.28 5.63
CA ILE A 414 19.23 -2.12 5.92
C ILE A 414 18.90 -3.59 5.63
N GLY A 415 19.93 -4.39 5.35
CA GLY A 415 19.79 -5.77 4.91
C GLY A 415 19.43 -5.89 3.43
N LEU A 416 19.85 -4.91 2.61
CA LEU A 416 19.64 -4.89 1.17
C LEU A 416 20.60 -5.85 0.44
N PRO A 417 20.29 -6.27 -0.81
CA PRO A 417 21.18 -7.08 -1.62
C PRO A 417 22.58 -6.48 -1.75
N THR A 418 23.62 -7.29 -1.61
CA THR A 418 25.04 -6.89 -1.69
C THR A 418 25.51 -5.86 -0.64
N GLU A 419 24.68 -5.47 0.34
CA GLU A 419 25.02 -4.43 1.31
C GLU A 419 26.17 -4.84 2.24
N THR A 420 27.22 -4.02 2.30
CA THR A 420 28.37 -4.20 3.20
C THR A 420 28.27 -3.31 4.43
N ASP A 421 29.12 -3.55 5.43
CA ASP A 421 29.23 -2.70 6.62
C ASP A 421 29.62 -1.26 6.29
N GLU A 422 30.42 -1.05 5.23
CA GLU A 422 30.76 0.29 4.74
C GLU A 422 29.52 1.02 4.24
N ASP A 423 28.64 0.33 3.54
CA ASP A 423 27.41 0.93 3.03
C ASP A 423 26.43 1.28 4.15
N THR A 424 26.29 0.37 5.13
CA THR A 424 25.50 0.62 6.33
C THR A 424 26.05 1.85 7.06
N LEU A 425 27.37 1.93 7.31
CA LEU A 425 27.97 3.12 7.94
C LEU A 425 27.84 4.40 7.09
N GLY A 426 27.76 4.27 5.77
CA GLY A 426 27.49 5.36 4.83
C GLY A 426 26.20 6.13 5.15
N ILE A 427 25.22 5.50 5.78
CA ILE A 427 23.99 6.14 6.27
C ILE A 427 24.31 7.29 7.24
N LEU A 428 25.20 7.03 8.21
CA LEU A 428 25.60 8.05 9.19
C LEU A 428 26.46 9.13 8.55
N GLU A 429 27.32 8.77 7.60
CA GLU A 429 28.14 9.73 6.87
C GLU A 429 27.28 10.71 6.07
N MET A 430 26.30 10.21 5.33
CA MET A 430 25.32 11.05 4.63
C MET A 430 24.58 11.98 5.59
N ALA A 431 24.05 11.46 6.70
CA ALA A 431 23.36 12.27 7.70
C ALA A 431 24.27 13.35 8.32
N ARG A 432 25.54 13.02 8.54
CA ARG A 432 26.56 13.96 9.02
C ARG A 432 26.79 15.08 8.01
N ARG A 433 26.91 14.77 6.72
CA ARG A 433 27.04 15.77 5.64
C ARG A 433 25.84 16.69 5.57
N CYS A 434 24.62 16.16 5.69
CA CYS A 434 23.40 16.97 5.79
C CYS A 434 23.45 17.96 6.97
N VAL A 435 23.93 17.54 8.13
CA VAL A 435 24.13 18.44 9.28
C VAL A 435 25.18 19.52 8.99
N GLU A 436 26.29 19.17 8.33
CA GLU A 436 27.34 20.13 7.95
C GLU A 436 26.80 21.21 6.99
N VAL A 437 26.03 20.80 5.99
CA VAL A 437 25.31 21.70 5.09
C VAL A 437 24.39 22.63 5.87
N GLY A 438 23.56 22.08 6.78
CA GLY A 438 22.65 22.87 7.59
C GLY A 438 23.35 23.89 8.51
N ARG A 439 24.59 23.63 8.94
CA ARG A 439 25.35 24.54 9.83
C ARG A 439 25.77 25.83 9.14
N ARG A 440 25.76 25.87 7.81
CA ARG A 440 25.99 27.09 7.02
C ARG A 440 24.86 28.10 7.20
N HIS A 441 23.65 27.61 7.47
CA HIS A 441 22.43 28.41 7.54
C HIS A 441 21.87 28.54 8.96
N LEU A 442 22.09 27.54 9.83
CA LEU A 442 21.52 27.48 11.17
C LEU A 442 22.57 27.15 12.24
N ARG A 443 22.36 27.67 13.46
CA ARG A 443 23.24 27.38 14.61
C ARG A 443 23.18 25.92 15.07
N SER A 444 22.00 25.30 14.98
CA SER A 444 21.72 23.96 15.52
C SER A 444 20.80 23.15 14.60
N PRO A 445 21.22 22.82 13.36
CA PRO A 445 20.47 21.92 12.50
C PRO A 445 20.45 20.50 13.09
N SER A 446 19.39 19.76 12.80
CA SER A 446 19.27 18.36 13.20
C SER A 446 18.81 17.48 12.05
N VAL A 447 19.34 16.26 12.01
CA VAL A 447 18.95 15.21 11.05
C VAL A 447 18.51 13.99 11.85
N THR A 448 17.31 13.48 11.58
CA THR A 448 16.82 12.22 12.15
C THR A 448 16.95 11.11 11.11
N VAL A 449 17.82 10.15 11.36
CA VAL A 449 17.94 8.92 10.58
C VAL A 449 16.94 7.90 11.12
N SER A 450 16.14 7.32 10.23
CA SER A 450 15.18 6.27 10.55
C SER A 450 15.46 5.06 9.65
N VAL A 451 15.85 3.93 10.24
CA VAL A 451 16.16 2.70 9.49
C VAL A 451 15.08 1.63 9.67
N GLY A 452 14.70 0.97 8.57
CA GLY A 452 13.90 -0.26 8.58
C GLY A 452 14.69 -1.42 8.00
N GLY A 453 14.41 -2.66 8.43
CA GLY A 453 14.96 -3.83 7.76
C GLY A 453 14.25 -4.06 6.42
N PHE A 454 15.00 -4.50 5.41
CA PHE A 454 14.44 -4.78 4.08
C PHE A 454 13.60 -6.07 4.08
N VAL A 455 12.40 -5.99 3.49
CA VAL A 455 11.50 -7.12 3.25
C VAL A 455 11.36 -7.35 1.74
N PRO A 456 11.80 -8.51 1.21
CA PRO A 456 11.57 -8.85 -0.19
C PRO A 456 10.07 -9.05 -0.48
N LYS A 457 9.53 -8.28 -1.41
CA LYS A 457 8.09 -8.30 -1.74
C LYS A 457 7.81 -9.01 -3.08
N PRO A 458 6.63 -9.64 -3.23
CA PRO A 458 6.13 -10.18 -4.50
C PRO A 458 6.18 -9.15 -5.63
N PHE A 459 6.42 -9.59 -6.86
CA PHE A 459 6.44 -8.74 -8.06
C PHE A 459 7.47 -7.60 -8.01
N THR A 460 8.58 -7.81 -7.32
CA THR A 460 9.73 -6.90 -7.33
C THR A 460 10.97 -7.60 -7.87
N PRO A 461 11.92 -6.88 -8.46
CA PRO A 461 13.23 -7.45 -8.81
C PRO A 461 13.93 -8.09 -7.61
N PHE A 462 13.67 -7.65 -6.38
CA PHE A 462 14.25 -8.27 -5.19
C PHE A 462 13.49 -9.49 -4.64
N GLN A 463 12.46 -9.99 -5.33
CA GLN A 463 11.70 -11.16 -4.87
C GLN A 463 12.55 -12.45 -4.73
N TRP A 464 13.68 -12.56 -5.46
CA TRP A 464 14.64 -13.67 -5.34
C TRP A 464 15.62 -13.54 -4.18
N PHE A 465 15.76 -12.35 -3.60
CA PHE A 465 16.67 -12.12 -2.49
C PHE A 465 16.16 -12.80 -1.21
N GLY A 466 17.05 -13.51 -0.51
CA GLY A 466 16.80 -14.05 0.82
C GLY A 466 16.97 -12.94 1.85
N GLN A 467 15.95 -12.73 2.69
CA GLN A 467 15.98 -11.65 3.65
C GLN A 467 17.10 -11.86 4.68
N ASN A 468 17.77 -10.78 5.10
CA ASN A 468 18.72 -10.87 6.20
C ASN A 468 18.04 -11.38 7.49
N THR A 469 18.76 -12.22 8.24
CA THR A 469 18.25 -12.78 9.49
C THR A 469 18.00 -11.70 10.54
N GLU A 470 17.17 -12.02 11.52
CA GLU A 470 16.94 -11.17 12.70
C GLU A 470 18.26 -10.76 13.38
N VAL A 471 19.20 -11.70 13.47
CA VAL A 471 20.54 -11.49 14.04
C VAL A 471 21.35 -10.50 13.21
N GLU A 472 21.33 -10.62 11.88
CA GLU A 472 22.10 -9.75 10.99
C GLU A 472 21.52 -8.34 10.93
N LEU A 473 20.19 -8.20 10.85
CA LEU A 473 19.52 -6.90 10.92
C LEU A 473 19.82 -6.20 12.25
N ARG A 474 19.77 -6.92 13.37
CA ARG A 474 20.14 -6.41 14.69
C ARG A 474 21.62 -6.01 14.76
N ARG A 475 22.52 -6.77 14.13
CA ARG A 475 23.95 -6.43 14.03
C ARG A 475 24.17 -5.11 13.29
N LYS A 476 23.48 -4.90 12.15
CA LYS A 476 23.54 -3.65 11.36
C LYS A 476 22.99 -2.44 12.15
N VAL A 477 21.87 -2.60 12.87
CA VAL A 477 21.39 -1.56 13.81
C VAL A 477 22.44 -1.26 14.90
N GLY A 478 23.06 -2.32 15.45
CA GLY A 478 24.14 -2.21 16.43
C GLY A 478 25.33 -1.43 15.90
N LEU A 479 25.76 -1.71 14.67
CA LEU A 479 26.87 -1.02 13.99
C LEU A 479 26.66 0.50 13.94
N LEU A 480 25.46 0.94 13.53
CA LEU A 480 25.09 2.37 13.50
C LEU A 480 25.08 2.99 14.89
N ARG A 481 24.45 2.30 15.85
CA ARG A 481 24.31 2.80 17.23
C ARG A 481 25.66 2.95 17.92
N ASP A 482 26.54 1.97 17.74
CA ASP A 482 27.84 1.94 18.39
C ASP A 482 28.79 2.97 17.76
N GLU A 483 28.67 3.22 16.46
CA GLU A 483 29.39 4.31 15.78
C GLU A 483 28.98 5.70 16.30
N LEU A 484 27.67 5.95 16.47
CA LEU A 484 27.16 7.19 17.06
C LEU A 484 27.66 7.42 18.49
N LYS A 485 27.74 6.35 19.29
CA LYS A 485 28.27 6.40 20.66
C LYS A 485 29.78 6.64 20.67
N ARG A 486 30.53 5.96 19.80
CA ARG A 486 31.99 6.06 19.72
C ARG A 486 32.45 7.42 19.21
N LYS A 487 31.72 8.00 18.26
CA LYS A 487 32.07 9.28 17.60
C LYS A 487 31.01 10.37 17.84
N THR A 488 30.52 10.52 19.06
CA THR A 488 29.44 11.49 19.40
C THR A 488 29.74 12.93 18.98
N LYS A 489 31.00 13.38 19.06
CA LYS A 489 31.39 14.73 18.61
C LYS A 489 31.25 14.90 17.09
N LEU A 490 31.58 13.85 16.32
CA LEU A 490 31.52 13.85 14.86
C LEU A 490 30.06 13.90 14.37
N TYR A 491 29.18 13.09 14.99
CA TYR A 491 27.76 12.98 14.61
C TYR A 491 26.84 13.90 15.42
N ARG A 492 27.36 15.00 15.98
CA ARG A 492 26.55 15.96 16.74
C ARG A 492 25.46 16.56 15.85
N GLY A 493 24.20 16.35 16.22
CA GLY A 493 23.03 16.81 15.45
C GLY A 493 22.32 15.68 14.70
N VAL A 494 22.88 14.47 14.70
CA VAL A 494 22.23 13.27 14.17
C VAL A 494 21.44 12.58 15.29
N GLN A 495 20.18 12.28 15.02
CA GLN A 495 19.30 11.45 15.86
C GLN A 495 19.03 10.14 15.12
N PHE A 496 18.89 9.04 15.85
CA PHE A 496 18.72 7.72 15.25
C PHE A 496 17.49 7.01 15.81
N LYS A 497 16.65 6.51 14.90
CA LYS A 497 15.48 5.67 15.16
C LYS A 497 15.56 4.43 14.27
N TRP A 498 15.01 3.32 14.73
CA TRP A 498 14.96 2.09 13.95
C TRP A 498 13.65 1.35 14.20
N HIS A 499 13.23 0.57 13.20
CA HIS A 499 12.15 -0.40 13.32
C HIS A 499 12.66 -1.68 13.99
N ASP A 500 11.79 -2.41 14.69
CA ASP A 500 12.15 -3.68 15.31
C ASP A 500 12.50 -4.74 14.25
N PRO A 501 13.75 -5.25 14.21
CA PRO A 501 14.13 -6.31 13.29
C PRO A 501 13.29 -7.58 13.40
N ARG A 502 12.71 -7.86 14.57
CA ARG A 502 11.88 -9.05 14.80
C ARG A 502 10.59 -9.00 13.99
N ALA A 503 9.91 -7.85 13.99
CA ALA A 503 8.70 -7.64 13.22
C ALA A 503 8.97 -7.70 11.70
N THR A 504 10.11 -7.17 11.25
CA THR A 504 10.54 -7.26 9.84
C THR A 504 10.68 -8.71 9.37
N VAL A 505 11.14 -9.65 10.21
CA VAL A 505 11.23 -11.07 9.82
C VAL A 505 9.86 -11.71 9.63
N VAL A 506 8.89 -11.38 10.49
CA VAL A 506 7.52 -11.87 10.36
C VAL A 506 6.82 -11.26 9.14
N GLU A 507 7.05 -9.98 8.87
CA GLU A 507 6.57 -9.35 7.64
C GLU A 507 7.12 -10.08 6.40
N GLY A 508 8.41 -10.46 6.41
CA GLY A 508 9.02 -11.29 5.38
C GLY A 508 8.43 -12.69 5.24
N LEU A 509 8.11 -13.33 6.37
CA LEU A 509 7.42 -14.62 6.40
C LEU A 509 6.09 -14.54 5.66
N LEU A 510 5.25 -13.58 6.03
CA LEU A 510 3.92 -13.41 5.45
C LEU A 510 3.99 -12.90 4.01
N SER A 511 4.92 -12.00 3.68
CA SER A 511 5.08 -11.47 2.32
C SER A 511 5.46 -12.56 1.31
N ARG A 512 6.28 -13.54 1.72
CA ARG A 512 6.92 -14.53 0.83
C ARG A 512 6.30 -15.92 0.91
N GLY A 513 5.50 -16.18 1.94
CA GLY A 513 4.99 -17.51 2.24
C GLY A 513 3.89 -17.99 1.30
N ASP A 514 3.66 -19.31 1.35
CA ASP A 514 2.57 -20.00 0.66
C ASP A 514 1.45 -20.38 1.63
N ARG A 515 0.43 -21.08 1.13
CA ARG A 515 -0.76 -21.45 1.89
C ARG A 515 -0.53 -22.24 3.17
N ARG A 516 0.63 -22.88 3.35
CA ARG A 516 0.98 -23.54 4.62
C ARG A 516 1.06 -22.54 5.78
N LEU A 517 1.23 -21.24 5.50
CA LEU A 517 1.16 -20.20 6.52
C LEU A 517 -0.24 -19.94 7.07
N CYS A 518 -1.31 -20.47 6.46
CA CYS A 518 -2.64 -20.37 7.07
C CYS A 518 -2.63 -21.00 8.48
N ASP A 519 -2.06 -22.20 8.62
CA ASP A 519 -1.94 -22.86 9.93
C ASP A 519 -1.10 -22.04 10.93
N VAL A 520 -0.08 -21.34 10.44
CA VAL A 520 0.78 -20.47 11.27
C VAL A 520 0.01 -19.24 11.75
N VAL A 521 -0.66 -18.52 10.84
CA VAL A 521 -1.44 -17.31 11.16
C VAL A 521 -2.56 -17.64 12.15
N GLU A 522 -3.26 -18.76 11.93
CA GLU A 522 -4.30 -19.22 12.85
C GLU A 522 -3.73 -19.60 14.22
N ALA A 523 -2.59 -20.30 14.27
CA ALA A 523 -1.95 -20.67 15.53
C ALA A 523 -1.51 -19.45 16.35
N VAL A 524 -0.94 -18.43 15.68
CA VAL A 524 -0.56 -17.17 16.35
C VAL A 524 -1.77 -16.44 16.89
N TRP A 525 -2.83 -16.30 16.08
CA TRP A 525 -4.07 -15.67 16.51
C TRP A 525 -4.70 -16.42 17.70
N ARG A 526 -4.81 -17.76 17.63
CA ARG A 526 -5.31 -18.60 18.74
C ARG A 526 -4.45 -18.53 19.99
N GLY A 527 -3.14 -18.26 19.83
CA GLY A 527 -2.21 -17.99 20.92
C GLY A 527 -2.38 -16.60 21.57
N GLY A 528 -3.30 -15.77 21.08
CA GLY A 528 -3.55 -14.41 21.55
C GLY A 528 -2.78 -13.33 20.80
N GLY A 529 -2.10 -13.67 19.70
CA GLY A 529 -1.31 -12.76 18.88
C GLY A 529 -2.16 -11.83 18.00
N VAL A 530 -2.90 -10.91 18.60
CA VAL A 530 -3.61 -9.81 17.92
C VAL A 530 -2.78 -8.52 17.93
N PHE A 531 -3.07 -7.60 17.02
CA PHE A 531 -2.36 -6.33 16.84
C PHE A 531 -0.83 -6.48 16.71
N GLN A 532 -0.38 -7.48 15.94
CA GLN A 532 1.04 -7.79 15.79
C GLN A 532 1.86 -6.71 15.06
N GLU A 533 1.23 -5.69 14.48
CA GLU A 533 1.92 -4.49 13.98
C GLU A 533 2.32 -3.51 15.10
N TRP A 534 1.66 -3.58 16.26
CA TRP A 534 1.88 -2.69 17.38
C TRP A 534 2.96 -3.24 18.30
N SER A 535 3.98 -2.42 18.58
CA SER A 535 5.18 -2.84 19.30
C SER A 535 4.93 -3.41 20.70
N GLU A 536 3.87 -2.95 21.36
CA GLU A 536 3.41 -3.39 22.68
C GLU A 536 2.71 -4.76 22.67
N HIS A 537 2.29 -5.23 21.50
CA HIS A 537 1.58 -6.50 21.30
C HIS A 537 2.38 -7.52 20.48
N PHE A 538 3.36 -7.07 19.70
CA PHE A 538 4.17 -7.94 18.85
C PHE A 538 4.97 -8.97 19.68
N ASP A 539 4.83 -10.24 19.31
CA ASP A 539 5.53 -11.34 19.96
C ASP A 539 6.10 -12.34 18.93
N LEU A 540 7.42 -12.32 18.76
CA LEU A 540 8.13 -13.23 17.84
C LEU A 540 8.09 -14.69 18.30
N GLU A 541 7.93 -14.97 19.61
CA GLU A 541 7.90 -16.34 20.12
C GLU A 541 6.67 -17.08 19.60
N LEU A 542 5.49 -16.42 19.61
CA LEU A 542 4.26 -16.96 19.01
C LEU A 542 4.47 -17.40 17.56
N TRP A 543 5.09 -16.54 16.74
CA TRP A 543 5.38 -16.85 15.33
C TRP A 543 6.37 -18.00 15.19
N SER A 544 7.42 -18.02 16.01
CA SER A 544 8.46 -19.05 15.96
C SER A 544 7.93 -20.43 16.32
N GLU A 545 7.10 -20.51 17.36
CA GLU A 545 6.44 -21.74 17.79
C GLU A 545 5.44 -22.22 16.75
N ALA A 546 4.62 -21.33 16.18
CA ALA A 546 3.66 -21.66 15.15
C ALA A 546 4.32 -22.16 13.85
N VAL A 547 5.40 -21.51 13.41
CA VAL A 547 6.21 -21.95 12.25
C VAL A 547 6.78 -23.34 12.49
N ALA A 548 7.36 -23.59 13.67
CA ALA A 548 7.90 -24.90 14.01
C ALA A 548 6.81 -25.99 14.08
N ALA A 549 5.65 -25.67 14.64
CA ALA A 549 4.51 -26.58 14.73
C ALA A 549 3.94 -26.95 13.35
N ALA A 550 3.98 -26.03 12.38
CA ALA A 550 3.61 -26.28 10.99
C ALA A 550 4.68 -27.07 10.20
N GLY A 551 5.80 -27.46 10.84
CA GLY A 551 6.92 -28.14 10.18
C GLY A 551 7.66 -27.25 9.19
N LEU A 552 7.58 -25.93 9.36
CA LEU A 552 8.24 -24.92 8.54
C LEU A 552 9.45 -24.34 9.28
N SER A 553 10.26 -23.56 8.56
CA SER A 553 11.36 -22.81 9.15
C SER A 553 11.49 -21.41 8.53
N PHE A 554 11.99 -20.46 9.31
CA PHE A 554 12.38 -19.14 8.79
C PHE A 554 13.50 -19.25 7.75
N GLU A 555 14.40 -20.22 7.90
CA GLU A 555 15.49 -20.47 6.95
C GLU A 555 14.94 -20.73 5.55
N GLU A 556 14.02 -21.68 5.43
CA GLU A 556 13.47 -22.09 4.12
C GLU A 556 12.52 -21.06 3.52
N THR A 557 11.75 -20.36 4.36
CA THR A 557 10.64 -19.49 3.91
C THR A 557 11.08 -18.04 3.70
N VAL A 558 12.00 -17.55 4.53
CA VAL A 558 12.37 -16.12 4.64
C VAL A 558 13.82 -15.87 4.21
N TYR A 559 14.77 -16.58 4.81
CA TYR A 559 16.20 -16.24 4.71
C TYR A 559 16.89 -16.76 3.45
N ARG A 560 16.39 -17.86 2.87
CA ARG A 560 16.98 -18.45 1.67
C ARG A 560 16.73 -17.58 0.42
N HIS A 561 17.77 -17.46 -0.40
CA HIS A 561 17.66 -16.96 -1.78
C HIS A 561 16.89 -17.94 -2.66
N ARG A 562 16.04 -17.42 -3.53
CA ARG A 562 15.26 -18.23 -4.48
C ARG A 562 15.94 -18.26 -5.84
N MET A 563 15.71 -19.34 -6.58
CA MET A 563 16.30 -19.53 -7.91
C MET A 563 15.38 -18.96 -9.01
N GLU A 564 15.95 -18.74 -10.20
CA GLU A 564 15.24 -18.21 -11.38
C GLU A 564 13.96 -18.99 -11.69
N ASP A 565 14.05 -20.32 -11.72
CA ASP A 565 12.96 -21.23 -12.11
C ASP A 565 12.08 -21.69 -10.93
N GLU A 566 12.27 -21.12 -9.73
CA GLU A 566 11.51 -21.53 -8.55
C GLU A 566 10.06 -21.00 -8.62
N ALA A 567 9.09 -21.84 -8.26
CA ALA A 567 7.69 -21.41 -8.18
C ALA A 567 7.46 -20.48 -6.98
N PHE A 568 6.77 -19.37 -7.22
CA PHE A 568 6.32 -18.45 -6.19
C PHE A 568 4.84 -18.67 -5.83
N ALA A 569 4.48 -18.30 -4.61
CA ALA A 569 3.10 -18.34 -4.13
C ALA A 569 2.16 -17.40 -4.91
N TRP A 570 2.71 -16.47 -5.67
CA TRP A 570 1.98 -15.51 -6.50
C TRP A 570 2.13 -15.74 -8.01
N ASP A 571 2.71 -16.85 -8.47
CA ASP A 571 2.92 -17.09 -9.93
C ASP A 571 1.63 -17.30 -10.72
N HIS A 572 0.52 -17.60 -10.04
CA HIS A 572 -0.82 -17.70 -10.63
C HIS A 572 -1.54 -16.34 -10.65
N LEU A 573 -0.86 -15.26 -10.25
CA LEU A 573 -1.34 -13.89 -10.23
C LEU A 573 -0.42 -13.04 -11.12
N SER A 574 -0.95 -11.98 -11.69
CA SER A 574 -0.16 -11.06 -12.52
C SER A 574 -0.37 -9.61 -12.09
N ALA A 575 0.75 -8.97 -11.78
CA ALA A 575 0.83 -7.52 -11.62
C ALA A 575 1.07 -6.78 -12.96
N GLY A 576 1.01 -7.50 -14.09
CA GLY A 576 1.28 -6.98 -15.42
C GLY A 576 2.75 -6.76 -15.74
N LEU A 577 3.66 -7.37 -14.97
CA LEU A 577 5.11 -7.29 -15.20
C LEU A 577 5.63 -8.64 -15.68
N HIS A 578 6.48 -8.63 -16.71
CA HIS A 578 7.13 -9.84 -17.19
C HIS A 578 8.16 -10.34 -16.16
N ARG A 579 8.11 -11.65 -15.87
CA ARG A 579 9.06 -12.29 -14.95
C ARG A 579 10.51 -12.13 -15.42
N ASP A 580 10.75 -12.27 -16.72
CA ASP A 580 12.08 -12.14 -17.32
C ASP A 580 12.65 -10.73 -17.17
N PHE A 581 11.80 -9.69 -17.27
CA PHE A 581 12.19 -8.32 -16.96
C PHE A 581 12.63 -8.18 -15.50
N LEU A 582 11.83 -8.68 -14.55
CA LEU A 582 12.16 -8.63 -13.12
C LEU A 582 13.46 -9.39 -12.81
N TRP A 583 13.69 -10.52 -13.49
CA TRP A 583 14.90 -11.32 -13.32
C TRP A 583 16.14 -10.63 -13.90
N GLN A 584 16.03 -10.01 -15.07
CA GLN A 584 17.13 -9.24 -15.63
C GLN A 584 17.48 -8.05 -14.73
N ASP A 585 16.47 -7.32 -14.24
CA ASP A 585 16.69 -6.18 -13.35
C ASP A 585 17.27 -6.61 -11.98
N TRP A 586 16.96 -7.83 -11.51
CA TRP A 586 17.64 -8.46 -10.37
C TRP A 586 19.14 -8.68 -10.63
N ARG A 587 19.50 -9.20 -11.81
CA ARG A 587 20.89 -9.44 -12.18
C ARG A 587 21.68 -8.14 -12.32
N ASP A 588 21.07 -7.13 -12.95
CA ASP A 588 21.66 -5.80 -13.07
C ASP A 588 21.92 -5.17 -11.68
N ALA A 589 21.07 -5.45 -10.70
CA ALA A 589 21.29 -5.02 -9.32
C ALA A 589 22.54 -5.63 -8.68
N LEU A 590 22.84 -6.89 -8.96
CA LEU A 590 24.04 -7.56 -8.44
C LEU A 590 25.32 -6.92 -8.99
N ASP A 591 25.26 -6.39 -10.21
CA ASP A 591 26.35 -5.69 -10.88
C ASP A 591 26.32 -4.16 -10.64
N ALA A 592 25.42 -3.67 -9.78
CA ALA A 592 25.19 -2.25 -9.48
C ALA A 592 24.94 -1.40 -10.75
N VAL A 593 24.32 -1.99 -11.75
CA VAL A 593 23.86 -1.30 -12.97
C VAL A 593 22.50 -0.67 -12.66
N GLY A 594 22.38 0.64 -12.90
CA GLY A 594 21.13 1.36 -12.74
C GLY A 594 20.22 1.17 -13.95
N LEU A 595 18.91 1.21 -13.73
CA LEU A 595 17.89 1.26 -14.77
C LEU A 595 17.30 2.66 -14.83
N GLU A 596 17.36 3.22 -16.03
CA GLU A 596 16.89 4.56 -16.36
C GLU A 596 15.35 4.69 -16.29
N ASP A 597 14.86 5.90 -15.96
CA ASP A 597 13.43 6.19 -15.95
C ASP A 597 12.88 6.21 -17.38
N CYS A 598 11.96 5.28 -17.69
CA CYS A 598 11.29 5.16 -18.99
C CYS A 598 10.36 6.32 -19.33
N ARG A 599 10.20 7.29 -18.41
CA ARG A 599 9.55 8.57 -18.72
C ARG A 599 10.31 9.35 -19.80
N TRP A 600 11.63 9.28 -19.77
CA TRP A 600 12.53 10.12 -20.60
C TRP A 600 13.38 9.31 -21.57
N THR A 601 13.25 7.99 -21.53
CA THR A 601 14.07 7.04 -22.27
C THR A 601 13.17 6.02 -23.00
N PRO A 602 13.68 5.33 -24.03
CA PRO A 602 12.89 4.31 -24.72
C PRO A 602 12.34 3.25 -23.77
N CYS A 603 11.16 2.71 -24.10
CA CYS A 603 10.51 1.65 -23.33
C CYS A 603 11.43 0.44 -23.20
N TYR A 604 11.63 -0.04 -21.97
CA TYR A 604 12.35 -1.30 -21.66
C TYR A 604 11.44 -2.53 -21.62
N ASP A 605 10.21 -2.41 -22.13
CA ASP A 605 9.23 -3.49 -22.30
C ASP A 605 9.00 -4.37 -21.06
N CYS A 606 8.73 -3.74 -19.91
CA CYS A 606 8.44 -4.49 -18.68
C CYS A 606 7.08 -5.20 -18.66
N GLY A 607 6.25 -5.03 -19.69
CA GLY A 607 4.88 -5.57 -19.79
C GLY A 607 3.76 -4.66 -19.27
N ALA A 608 4.09 -3.67 -18.43
CA ALA A 608 3.06 -2.90 -17.72
C ALA A 608 2.22 -1.95 -18.58
N CYS A 609 2.71 -1.49 -19.74
CA CYS A 609 1.96 -0.58 -20.62
C CYS A 609 1.33 -1.34 -21.79
N THR A 610 2.11 -2.22 -22.41
CA THR A 610 1.74 -3.05 -23.56
C THR A 610 0.66 -4.07 -23.21
N GLY A 611 0.71 -4.66 -22.01
CA GLY A 611 -0.28 -5.65 -21.55
C GLY A 611 -1.68 -5.09 -21.29
N TYR A 612 -1.79 -3.79 -20.96
CA TYR A 612 -3.08 -3.15 -20.66
C TYR A 612 -3.54 -2.15 -21.72
N GLY A 613 -2.73 -1.88 -22.76
CA GLY A 613 -3.05 -0.86 -23.76
C GLY A 613 -3.08 0.57 -23.18
N ILE A 614 -2.34 0.81 -22.10
CA ILE A 614 -2.28 2.10 -21.39
C ILE A 614 -0.85 2.60 -21.43
N GLU A 615 -0.63 3.80 -21.98
CA GLU A 615 0.67 4.46 -21.95
C GLU A 615 0.83 5.35 -20.72
N HIS A 616 2.07 5.64 -20.36
CA HIS A 616 2.38 6.59 -19.29
C HIS A 616 1.89 8.00 -19.66
N VAL A 617 1.04 8.60 -18.83
CA VAL A 617 0.84 10.06 -18.86
C VAL A 617 1.97 10.67 -18.04
N VAL A 618 2.86 11.42 -18.69
CA VAL A 618 4.06 11.98 -18.06
C VAL A 618 4.18 13.49 -18.30
N ALA A 619 4.62 14.19 -17.26
CA ALA A 619 4.51 15.63 -17.09
C ALA A 619 5.13 16.53 -18.16
N SER A 620 6.06 16.06 -18.97
CA SER A 620 6.67 16.84 -20.03
C SER A 620 7.40 15.91 -21.00
N ALA A 621 7.69 16.37 -22.22
CA ALA A 621 8.65 15.76 -23.14
C ALA A 621 10.06 16.37 -22.99
N VAL A 622 10.18 17.42 -22.18
CA VAL A 622 11.40 18.17 -21.90
C VAL A 622 11.68 18.10 -20.40
N PRO A 623 12.87 17.63 -20.00
CA PRO A 623 13.28 17.65 -18.60
C PRO A 623 13.23 19.06 -18.00
N PRO A 624 12.87 19.23 -16.70
CA PRO A 624 12.97 20.52 -16.03
C PRO A 624 14.39 21.10 -16.15
N ALA A 625 14.51 22.42 -16.25
CA ALA A 625 15.80 23.08 -16.36
C ALA A 625 16.65 22.89 -15.09
N GLY A 626 17.56 21.89 -15.10
CA GLY A 626 18.63 21.69 -14.11
C GLY A 626 18.62 20.32 -13.43
N GLY A 627 19.81 19.70 -13.34
CA GLY A 627 20.08 18.50 -12.52
C GLY A 627 19.46 17.19 -13.02
N SER A 628 19.72 16.09 -12.29
CA SER A 628 19.18 14.76 -12.64
C SER A 628 17.73 14.56 -12.21
N GLN A 629 17.11 15.52 -11.50
CA GLN A 629 15.78 15.34 -10.88
C GLN A 629 15.70 14.09 -9.99
N GLY A 630 16.83 13.70 -9.39
CA GLY A 630 16.99 12.47 -8.62
C GLY A 630 16.80 11.18 -9.43
N THR A 631 16.87 11.21 -10.77
CA THR A 631 16.95 10.01 -11.62
C THR A 631 18.39 9.56 -11.89
N GLY A 632 19.40 10.38 -11.54
CA GLY A 632 20.80 10.10 -11.86
C GLY A 632 21.11 10.14 -13.36
N GLN A 633 20.13 10.51 -14.20
CA GLN A 633 20.29 10.67 -15.65
C GLN A 633 20.79 12.07 -15.97
N ASP A 634 21.67 12.19 -16.96
CA ASP A 634 21.95 13.48 -17.58
C ASP A 634 20.82 13.83 -18.53
N LEU A 635 19.97 14.75 -18.11
CA LEU A 635 18.79 15.15 -18.86
C LEU A 635 19.11 16.14 -20.00
N SER A 636 20.35 16.58 -20.16
CA SER A 636 20.78 17.47 -21.25
C SER A 636 20.88 16.79 -22.62
N VAL A 637 20.84 15.45 -22.65
CA VAL A 637 20.86 14.60 -23.86
C VAL A 637 19.47 14.03 -24.21
N VAL A 638 18.44 14.35 -23.44
CA VAL A 638 17.06 13.91 -23.70
C VAL A 638 16.48 14.69 -24.88
N GLY A 639 16.17 13.99 -25.97
CA GLY A 639 15.64 14.61 -27.20
C GLY A 639 16.10 13.97 -28.52
N GLU A 640 16.99 12.97 -28.50
CA GLU A 640 17.40 12.26 -29.72
C GLU A 640 16.38 11.21 -30.21
N VAL A 641 15.33 10.90 -29.43
CA VAL A 641 14.27 9.95 -29.84
C VAL A 641 12.88 10.49 -29.44
N PRO A 642 11.90 10.56 -30.36
CA PRO A 642 10.58 11.12 -30.06
C PRO A 642 9.68 10.09 -29.36
N VAL A 643 9.27 10.37 -28.12
CA VAL A 643 8.07 9.75 -27.55
C VAL A 643 6.88 10.62 -27.99
N ALA A 644 5.98 10.06 -28.80
CA ALA A 644 4.78 10.75 -29.24
C ALA A 644 3.63 10.43 -28.28
N LEU A 645 3.06 11.45 -27.64
CA LEU A 645 1.82 11.31 -26.86
C LEU A 645 0.66 11.02 -27.82
N LEU A 646 0.01 9.87 -27.67
CA LEU A 646 -1.16 9.50 -28.46
C LEU A 646 -2.44 10.11 -27.86
N SER A 647 -3.35 10.54 -28.73
CA SER A 647 -4.70 10.99 -28.34
C SER A 647 -5.54 9.83 -27.82
N GLN A 648 -6.37 10.09 -26.81
CA GLN A 648 -7.29 9.11 -26.20
C GLN A 648 -8.03 8.28 -27.27
N PRO A 649 -8.08 6.94 -27.13
CA PRO A 649 -8.95 6.13 -27.97
C PRO A 649 -10.42 6.48 -27.68
N PRO A 650 -11.29 6.53 -28.70
CA PRO A 650 -12.69 6.82 -28.50
C PRO A 650 -13.35 5.72 -27.64
N VAL A 651 -14.14 6.15 -26.65
CA VAL A 651 -14.94 5.26 -25.82
C VAL A 651 -16.05 4.66 -26.69
N GLY A 652 -15.88 3.41 -27.12
CA GLY A 652 -16.95 2.68 -27.81
C GLY A 652 -16.55 1.34 -28.44
N GLY A 653 -17.11 0.26 -27.89
CA GLY A 653 -17.51 -0.95 -28.62
C GLY A 653 -16.41 -1.83 -29.22
N VAL A 654 -16.06 -2.91 -28.53
CA VAL A 654 -15.36 -4.04 -29.13
C VAL A 654 -16.32 -4.74 -30.11
N GLU A 655 -16.23 -4.44 -31.40
CA GLU A 655 -16.65 -5.37 -32.44
C GLU A 655 -15.42 -6.19 -32.89
N ALA A 656 -15.47 -7.48 -32.59
CA ALA A 656 -14.48 -8.44 -33.02
C ALA A 656 -14.55 -8.60 -34.55
N THR A 657 -13.48 -8.24 -35.26
CA THR A 657 -13.24 -8.73 -36.62
C THR A 657 -11.77 -9.11 -36.81
N GLU A 658 -11.60 -10.41 -37.03
CA GLU A 658 -10.60 -11.14 -37.83
C GLU A 658 -9.25 -10.48 -38.12
N VAL A 659 -8.21 -11.03 -37.48
CA VAL A 659 -6.81 -10.84 -37.90
C VAL A 659 -6.47 -11.91 -38.95
N GLU A 660 -6.48 -11.52 -40.21
CA GLU A 660 -5.76 -12.23 -41.28
C GLU A 660 -4.27 -11.85 -41.28
N ALA A 661 -3.46 -12.85 -41.61
CA ALA A 661 -2.01 -12.84 -41.66
C ALA A 661 -1.43 -11.75 -42.58
N VAL A 662 -0.18 -11.34 -42.30
CA VAL A 662 0.99 -11.37 -43.22
C VAL A 662 2.18 -10.59 -42.62
N LEU A 663 3.29 -11.34 -42.49
CA LEU A 663 4.71 -10.96 -42.29
C LEU A 663 5.16 -10.41 -40.93
#